data_AF-A0A4Z2J8F2-F1
#
_entry.id   AF-A0A4Z2J8F2-F1
#
_cell.length_a   1.000
_cell.length_b   1.000
_cell.length_c   1.000
_cell.angle_alpha   90.00
_cell.angle_beta   90.00
_cell.angle_gamma   90.00
#
_symmetry.space_group_name_H-M   'P 1'
#
loop_
_entity.id
_entity.type
_entity.pdbx_description
1 polymer ?
#
loop_
_entity_poly.entity_id
_entity_poly.type
_entity_poly.pdbx_seq_one_letter_code
_entity_poly.pdbx_strand_id
1 'polypeptide(L)'
;MGDGDKTPRKRCSSAPLIPTAGRREAAPRRTSPLTTEQHTQVMSAKAISEQTGKEFLYKHICTSAVVQNRFRYASVGPETDFERLATEHPWLLTERLVVKPDQLIKRRGKLGLVGVNLDLSGVREWLKSRLMIETTVGKAKGVLKNFLIEPFVPHKQEEEFYVCIYATREGDYVLFHHEGGVDVGDVDAKAKKLLIGVDEKISEESVKKELLTHIPNDKKVILASFIVGLFNLYEDLFFTYLEINPLVVTKDGVYVLDMAAKIDATADYLCKSKWGDVEFPPPFGREAYPEEAYIADLDAKSGASLKLTLLNPRGRIWTMVAGGGASVVYSEQQTYDYAKTILSLMTREKHPDGKVLIIGGSIANFTNVAATFKGIVRAIRDHQMPLKEHEVTIFVRRGGPNYQEGLRVMGEVGKTTGIPIHVFGTETHMTAIVGMALGHRPIPNQPPVAAHTANFLLNSSGSPSTPASSRTASFSENRAKVEDSPAKKIQSGAPIARSTSLFSKHTKSIVWGMQTRAVQGMMDFDYVCSREEPSVAAMNMSDAMKKHPDVDVLISFASLRSAYDSTMETLQHPQIQTIAIIAEGIPEAHTRKIIKAADKKGVTIIGPATVGGIKPGCFKIGNTGGMLDNILASKLYRPGSVAYVSRSGGMSNELNNIISRTTDGVFEGVAIGGDRYPGSVFTDHVLRYQDTPGVKMIVVLGEIGGTEEYKIGQAIQQGRITKPVVCWCIGTCATMFSSEFCLR
;
A
#
# COMPACT_ATOMS: atom_id res chain seq x y z
N MET A 1 -4.64 -66.76 43.95
CA MET A 1 -3.29 -67.06 44.48
C MET A 1 -2.58 -65.72 44.62
N GLY A 2 -2.32 -65.15 45.79
CA GLY A 2 -2.62 -65.49 47.17
C GLY A 2 -2.34 -64.23 48.02
N ASP A 3 -3.09 -64.10 49.11
CA ASP A 3 -2.86 -63.32 50.34
C ASP A 3 -2.77 -61.78 50.23
N GLY A 4 -3.62 -60.98 50.90
CA GLY A 4 -3.88 -60.97 52.35
C GLY A 4 -2.83 -60.06 52.99
N ASP A 5 -3.09 -59.04 53.82
CA ASP A 5 -4.14 -58.78 54.79
C ASP A 5 -3.86 -57.39 55.44
N LYS A 6 -4.86 -56.82 56.13
CA LYS A 6 -4.82 -55.80 57.21
C LYS A 6 -4.53 -54.29 56.95
N THR A 7 -5.65 -53.56 56.92
CA THR A 7 -5.97 -52.25 57.56
C THR A 7 -5.51 -52.06 59.03
N PRO A 8 -5.75 -50.94 59.78
CA PRO A 8 -6.12 -49.53 59.47
C PRO A 8 -5.42 -48.44 60.36
N ARG A 9 -5.60 -47.13 60.06
CA ARG A 9 -6.18 -46.06 60.95
C ARG A 9 -5.66 -44.62 60.71
N LYS A 10 -6.63 -43.74 60.37
CA LYS A 10 -6.91 -42.36 60.84
C LYS A 10 -5.75 -41.32 60.99
N ARG A 11 -5.82 -40.19 60.25
CA ARG A 11 -6.44 -38.90 60.67
C ARG A 11 -6.18 -37.76 59.65
N CYS A 12 -7.25 -36.99 59.41
CA CYS A 12 -7.39 -35.55 59.13
C CYS A 12 -6.49 -34.77 58.14
N SER A 13 -7.19 -34.18 57.16
CA SER A 13 -7.12 -32.78 56.68
C SER A 13 -5.82 -32.21 56.10
N SER A 14 -5.77 -32.12 54.77
CA SER A 14 -5.51 -30.88 54.02
C SER A 14 -5.56 -31.18 52.51
N ALA A 15 -6.27 -30.33 51.76
CA ALA A 15 -6.38 -30.41 50.30
C ALA A 15 -5.05 -30.03 49.63
N PRO A 16 -4.55 -30.78 48.63
CA PRO A 16 -3.36 -30.36 47.88
C PRO A 16 -3.74 -29.49 46.69
N LEU A 17 -3.11 -28.31 46.66
CA LEU A 17 -3.00 -27.38 45.54
C LEU A 17 -2.51 -28.08 44.28
N ILE A 18 -3.18 -27.82 43.16
CA ILE A 18 -2.77 -28.23 41.82
C ILE A 18 -1.49 -27.44 41.44
N PRO A 19 -0.43 -28.09 40.92
CA PRO A 19 0.82 -27.42 40.63
C PRO A 19 0.72 -26.56 39.37
N THR A 20 1.11 -25.30 39.51
CA THR A 20 1.35 -24.35 38.44
C THR A 20 2.50 -24.83 37.56
N ALA A 21 2.22 -25.06 36.28
CA ALA A 21 3.25 -25.36 35.28
C ALA A 21 4.20 -24.16 35.15
N GLY A 22 5.48 -24.41 35.43
CA GLY A 22 6.52 -23.40 35.55
C GLY A 22 6.78 -22.63 34.25
N ARG A 23 6.93 -21.32 34.42
CA ARG A 23 7.62 -20.43 33.48
C ARG A 23 9.04 -20.96 33.25
N ARG A 24 9.33 -21.40 32.03
CA ARG A 24 10.73 -21.46 31.55
C ARG A 24 11.16 -20.04 31.19
N GLU A 25 11.96 -19.44 32.07
CA GLU A 25 12.79 -18.29 31.71
C GLU A 25 13.85 -18.74 30.69
N ALA A 26 13.63 -18.40 29.42
CA ALA A 26 14.69 -18.42 28.43
C ALA A 26 15.49 -17.12 28.59
N ALA A 27 16.75 -17.24 29.04
CA ALA A 27 17.69 -16.13 29.11
C ALA A 27 17.81 -15.41 27.75
N PRO A 28 17.91 -14.07 27.72
CA PRO A 28 17.96 -13.33 26.47
C PRO A 28 19.34 -13.52 25.83
N ARG A 29 19.41 -14.29 24.74
CA ARG A 29 20.54 -14.20 23.81
C ARG A 29 20.49 -12.80 23.20
N ARG A 30 21.47 -11.97 23.56
CA ARG A 30 21.76 -10.70 22.88
C ARG A 30 22.17 -11.01 21.44
N THR A 31 21.21 -11.09 20.53
CA THR A 31 21.43 -10.90 19.10
C THR A 31 21.26 -9.40 18.83
N SER A 32 22.34 -8.75 18.42
CA SER A 32 22.31 -7.40 17.87
C SER A 32 21.23 -7.31 16.77
N PRO A 33 20.43 -6.24 16.72
CA PRO A 33 19.48 -6.06 15.63
C PRO A 33 20.28 -5.79 14.36
N LEU A 34 20.38 -6.79 13.48
CA LEU A 34 20.73 -6.58 12.09
C LEU A 34 19.56 -5.81 11.47
N THR A 35 19.73 -4.49 11.39
CA THR A 35 18.91 -3.56 10.63
C THR A 35 18.97 -3.94 9.16
N THR A 36 18.14 -4.89 8.77
CA THR A 36 17.75 -5.07 7.36
C THR A 36 16.33 -4.55 7.30
N GLU A 37 16.18 -3.24 7.06
CA GLU A 37 14.89 -2.70 6.65
C GLU A 37 14.54 -3.39 5.32
N GLN A 38 13.72 -4.45 5.40
CA GLN A 38 13.08 -5.01 4.23
C GLN A 38 12.07 -3.95 3.76
N HIS A 39 12.52 -3.11 2.82
CA HIS A 39 11.69 -2.13 2.13
C HIS A 39 10.61 -2.87 1.36
N THR A 40 9.49 -3.14 2.02
CA THR A 40 8.31 -3.68 1.35
C THR A 40 7.80 -2.59 0.42
N GLN A 41 7.76 -2.90 -0.88
CA GLN A 41 7.41 -1.95 -1.92
C GLN A 41 5.96 -1.47 -1.68
N VAL A 42 5.80 -0.18 -1.35
CA VAL A 42 4.49 0.48 -1.43
C VAL A 42 4.27 0.90 -2.89
N MET A 43 3.02 0.85 -3.36
CA MET A 43 2.60 0.79 -4.77
C MET A 43 3.18 1.85 -5.74
N SER A 44 3.72 2.94 -5.22
CA SER A 44 4.28 4.08 -5.96
C SER A 44 5.76 3.92 -6.33
N ALA A 45 6.61 3.50 -5.39
CA ALA A 45 8.06 3.52 -5.59
C ALA A 45 8.56 2.31 -6.40
N LYS A 46 8.96 2.55 -7.65
CA LYS A 46 9.49 1.51 -8.56
C LYS A 46 10.97 1.70 -8.79
N ALA A 47 11.71 0.59 -8.74
CA ALA A 47 13.13 0.59 -9.09
C ALA A 47 13.29 0.82 -10.59
N ILE A 48 14.33 1.55 -10.95
CA ILE A 48 14.77 1.75 -12.33
C ILE A 48 16.14 1.11 -12.53
N SER A 49 16.48 0.78 -13.77
CA SER A 49 17.80 0.25 -14.10
C SER A 49 18.90 1.29 -13.81
N GLU A 50 20.12 0.83 -13.63
CA GLU A 50 21.27 1.72 -13.44
C GLU A 50 21.44 2.65 -14.65
N GLN A 51 21.29 2.12 -15.86
CA GLN A 51 21.33 2.90 -17.09
C GLN A 51 20.31 4.05 -17.05
N THR A 52 19.06 3.76 -16.70
CA THR A 52 17.99 4.77 -16.64
C THR A 52 18.29 5.84 -15.60
N GLY A 53 18.76 5.43 -14.42
CA GLY A 53 19.17 6.35 -13.35
C GLY A 53 20.30 7.29 -13.79
N LYS A 54 21.35 6.74 -14.43
CA LYS A 54 22.47 7.51 -14.97
C LYS A 54 22.06 8.44 -16.10
N GLU A 55 21.17 7.99 -16.99
CA GLU A 55 20.62 8.82 -18.06
C GLU A 55 19.88 10.04 -17.50
N PHE A 56 19.04 9.84 -16.49
CA PHE A 56 18.37 10.94 -15.78
C PHE A 56 19.37 11.90 -15.14
N LEU A 57 20.37 11.35 -14.45
CA LEU A 57 21.43 12.15 -13.84
C LEU A 57 22.14 13.01 -14.89
N TYR A 58 22.60 12.43 -15.99
CA TYR A 58 23.36 13.17 -17.00
C TYR A 58 22.52 14.20 -17.77
N LYS A 59 21.23 13.93 -17.98
CA LYS A 59 20.32 14.90 -18.65
C LYS A 59 19.97 16.09 -17.76
N HIS A 60 19.78 15.88 -16.45
CA HIS A 60 19.10 16.85 -15.61
C HIS A 60 19.91 17.40 -14.43
N ILE A 61 21.09 16.83 -14.10
CA ILE A 61 21.86 17.33 -12.95
C ILE A 61 22.43 18.72 -13.25
N CYS A 62 22.13 19.66 -12.36
CA CYS A 62 22.66 21.02 -12.38
C CYS A 62 23.64 21.18 -11.20
N THR A 63 24.93 21.15 -11.50
CA THR A 63 26.01 21.28 -10.51
C THR A 63 27.20 22.01 -11.13
N SER A 64 27.99 22.73 -10.32
CA SER A 64 29.25 23.30 -10.78
C SER A 64 30.38 22.27 -10.84
N ALA A 65 30.19 21.11 -10.22
CA ALA A 65 31.10 19.98 -10.32
C ALA A 65 31.11 19.43 -11.75
N VAL A 66 32.30 19.26 -12.33
CA VAL A 66 32.44 18.64 -13.65
C VAL A 66 32.09 17.14 -13.54
N VAL A 67 30.95 16.75 -14.11
CA VAL A 67 30.53 15.34 -14.17
C VAL A 67 31.13 14.70 -15.42
N GLN A 68 32.04 13.77 -15.19
CA GLN A 68 32.79 13.07 -16.22
C GLN A 68 32.01 11.87 -16.77
N ASN A 69 32.42 11.35 -17.93
CA ASN A 69 31.81 10.20 -18.61
C ASN A 69 30.30 10.28 -18.87
N ARG A 70 29.76 11.50 -19.04
CA ARG A 70 28.36 11.73 -19.41
C ARG A 70 27.99 10.95 -20.69
N PHE A 71 26.93 10.16 -20.60
CA PHE A 71 26.39 9.32 -21.70
C PHE A 71 27.39 8.30 -22.27
N ARG A 72 28.45 7.96 -21.52
CA ARG A 72 29.43 6.93 -21.91
C ARG A 72 29.07 5.59 -21.29
N TYR A 73 27.96 5.04 -21.76
CA TYR A 73 27.54 3.68 -21.43
C TYR A 73 27.00 2.99 -22.69
N ALA A 74 27.08 1.66 -22.74
CA ALA A 74 26.57 0.86 -23.83
C ALA A 74 25.88 -0.40 -23.27
N SER A 75 24.67 -0.67 -23.72
CA SER A 75 23.86 -1.80 -23.23
C SER A 75 24.06 -3.01 -24.12
N VAL A 76 24.20 -4.19 -23.51
CA VAL A 76 24.42 -5.45 -24.20
C VAL A 76 23.40 -6.49 -23.74
N GLY A 77 22.68 -7.03 -24.72
CA GLY A 77 21.76 -8.14 -24.57
C GLY A 77 22.05 -9.27 -25.57
N PRO A 78 21.16 -10.27 -25.66
CA PRO A 78 21.38 -11.48 -26.46
C PRO A 78 21.45 -11.22 -27.97
N GLU A 79 20.78 -10.16 -28.42
CA GLU A 79 20.67 -9.78 -29.84
C GLU A 79 21.64 -8.64 -30.23
N THR A 80 22.53 -8.23 -29.32
CA THR A 80 23.43 -7.10 -29.58
C THR A 80 24.51 -7.46 -30.61
N ASP A 81 24.53 -6.69 -31.70
CA ASP A 81 25.64 -6.68 -32.66
C ASP A 81 26.76 -5.78 -32.15
N PHE A 82 27.91 -6.37 -31.82
CA PHE A 82 29.06 -5.65 -31.27
C PHE A 82 29.78 -4.75 -32.29
N GLU A 83 29.68 -5.02 -33.59
CA GLU A 83 30.29 -4.17 -34.62
C GLU A 83 29.47 -2.89 -34.79
N ARG A 84 28.14 -3.04 -34.79
CA ARG A 84 27.23 -1.89 -34.71
C ARG A 84 27.41 -1.11 -33.42
N LEU A 85 27.51 -1.79 -32.27
CA LEU A 85 27.72 -1.17 -30.96
C LEU A 85 29.01 -0.34 -30.93
N ALA A 86 30.10 -0.86 -31.50
CA ALA A 86 31.38 -0.14 -31.59
C ALA A 86 31.30 1.08 -32.53
N THR A 87 30.45 1.02 -33.55
CA THR A 87 30.18 2.15 -34.46
C THR A 87 29.37 3.25 -33.76
N GLU A 88 28.33 2.86 -33.01
CA GLU A 88 27.48 3.79 -32.24
C GLU A 88 28.24 4.40 -31.03
N HIS A 89 29.18 3.64 -30.46
CA HIS A 89 29.98 4.05 -29.31
C HIS A 89 31.50 3.86 -29.56
N PRO A 90 32.14 4.75 -30.34
CA PRO A 90 33.55 4.58 -30.75
C PRO A 90 34.56 4.48 -29.61
N TRP A 91 34.24 5.03 -28.43
CA TRP A 91 35.09 4.97 -27.25
C TRP A 91 35.30 3.55 -26.70
N LEU A 92 34.43 2.60 -27.06
CA LEU A 92 34.60 1.18 -26.71
C LEU A 92 35.90 0.59 -27.26
N LEU A 93 36.42 1.14 -28.37
CA LEU A 93 37.62 0.64 -29.03
C LEU A 93 38.91 1.25 -28.46
N THR A 94 38.83 2.42 -27.83
CA THR A 94 40.00 3.20 -27.42
C THR A 94 40.30 3.10 -25.93
N GLU A 95 39.28 2.82 -25.11
CA GLU A 95 39.40 2.86 -23.65
C GLU A 95 39.37 1.47 -23.01
N ARG A 96 39.86 1.39 -21.77
CA ARG A 96 39.60 0.24 -20.91
C ARG A 96 38.18 0.36 -20.34
N LEU A 97 37.55 -0.77 -20.08
CA LEU A 97 36.12 -0.91 -19.86
C LEU A 97 35.83 -1.67 -18.56
N VAL A 98 34.62 -1.44 -18.05
CA VAL A 98 33.96 -2.21 -17.01
C VAL A 98 32.67 -2.77 -17.60
N VAL A 99 32.34 -4.02 -17.29
CA VAL A 99 31.08 -4.66 -17.69
C VAL A 99 30.39 -5.29 -16.48
N LYS A 100 29.08 -5.07 -16.34
CA LYS A 100 28.29 -5.56 -15.21
C LYS A 100 26.82 -5.78 -15.60
N PRO A 101 26.09 -6.73 -14.99
CA PRO A 101 24.67 -6.91 -15.26
C PRO A 101 23.85 -5.74 -14.70
N ASP A 102 22.86 -5.29 -15.47
CA ASP A 102 21.91 -4.23 -15.08
C ASP A 102 20.50 -4.80 -15.03
N GLN A 103 20.23 -5.54 -13.94
CA GLN A 103 18.96 -6.24 -13.67
C GLN A 103 18.58 -6.15 -12.18
N LEU A 104 18.82 -4.98 -11.55
CA LEU A 104 18.56 -4.73 -10.13
C LEU A 104 19.29 -5.68 -9.16
N ILE A 105 20.44 -6.22 -9.58
CA ILE A 105 21.28 -7.08 -8.74
C ILE A 105 22.15 -6.18 -7.85
N LYS A 106 22.00 -6.30 -6.54
CA LYS A 106 22.86 -5.62 -5.57
C LYS A 106 24.17 -6.39 -5.35
N ARG A 107 25.22 -5.68 -4.90
CA ARG A 107 26.53 -6.26 -4.52
C ARG A 107 27.20 -7.08 -5.62
N ARG A 108 27.06 -6.66 -6.88
CA ARG A 108 27.61 -7.32 -8.08
C ARG A 108 29.10 -7.64 -7.98
N GLY A 109 29.89 -6.71 -7.42
CA GLY A 109 31.33 -6.91 -7.23
C GLY A 109 31.66 -8.14 -6.37
N LYS A 110 30.99 -8.32 -5.23
CA LYS A 110 31.19 -9.48 -4.33
C LYS A 110 30.70 -10.79 -4.93
N LEU A 111 29.81 -10.73 -5.91
CA LEU A 111 29.28 -11.89 -6.62
C LEU A 111 30.16 -12.29 -7.82
N GLY A 112 31.26 -11.56 -8.10
CA GLY A 112 32.09 -11.81 -9.28
C GLY A 112 31.39 -11.48 -10.60
N LEU A 113 30.36 -10.62 -10.54
CA LEU A 113 29.55 -10.22 -11.69
C LEU A 113 30.01 -8.88 -12.29
N VAL A 114 31.24 -8.46 -12.03
CA VAL A 114 31.82 -7.23 -12.60
C VAL A 114 33.14 -7.58 -13.26
N GLY A 115 33.23 -7.40 -14.58
CA GLY A 115 34.49 -7.44 -15.32
C GLY A 115 35.12 -6.06 -15.28
N VAL A 116 36.36 -5.93 -14.81
CA VAL A 116 37.03 -4.64 -14.57
C VAL A 116 38.29 -4.54 -15.42
N ASN A 117 38.54 -3.34 -15.97
CA ASN A 117 39.74 -3.02 -16.74
C ASN A 117 39.98 -4.00 -17.90
N LEU A 118 38.99 -4.15 -18.76
CA LEU A 118 39.02 -5.00 -19.96
C LEU A 118 39.06 -4.12 -21.23
N ASP A 119 39.54 -4.64 -22.36
CA ASP A 119 39.23 -4.04 -23.67
C ASP A 119 37.95 -4.65 -24.24
N LEU A 120 37.45 -4.16 -25.39
CA LEU A 120 36.22 -4.66 -25.99
C LEU A 120 36.26 -6.18 -26.26
N SER A 121 37.40 -6.71 -26.69
CA SER A 121 37.61 -8.15 -26.90
C SER A 121 37.51 -8.92 -25.59
N GLY A 122 38.12 -8.41 -24.52
CA GLY A 122 38.02 -8.96 -23.18
C GLY A 122 36.59 -8.93 -22.62
N VAL A 123 35.82 -7.87 -22.90
CA VAL A 123 34.40 -7.80 -22.56
C VAL A 123 33.60 -8.87 -23.31
N ARG A 124 33.81 -9.02 -24.63
CA ARG A 124 33.17 -10.07 -25.44
C ARG A 124 33.44 -11.45 -24.86
N GLU A 125 34.70 -11.75 -24.50
CA GLU A 125 35.08 -13.03 -23.90
C GLU A 125 34.47 -13.23 -22.51
N TRP A 126 34.46 -12.19 -21.67
CA TRP A 126 33.87 -12.24 -20.34
C TRP A 126 32.36 -12.53 -20.38
N LEU A 127 31.65 -11.99 -21.37
CA LEU A 127 30.22 -12.18 -21.57
C LEU A 127 29.85 -13.59 -22.07
N LYS A 128 30.69 -14.29 -22.85
CA LYS A 128 30.38 -15.63 -23.39
C LYS A 128 29.98 -16.65 -22.31
N SER A 129 30.54 -16.53 -21.11
CA SER A 129 30.28 -17.46 -20.00
C SER A 129 29.19 -16.99 -19.04
N ARG A 130 28.52 -15.85 -19.32
CA ARG A 130 27.58 -15.20 -18.39
C ARG A 130 26.28 -14.73 -19.04
N LEU A 131 26.36 -14.18 -20.25
CA LEU A 131 25.18 -13.76 -21.00
C LEU A 131 24.31 -14.98 -21.33
N MET A 132 23.02 -14.87 -21.05
CA MET A 132 22.02 -15.94 -21.14
C MET A 132 22.28 -17.14 -20.21
N ILE A 133 23.14 -16.98 -19.19
CA ILE A 133 23.36 -18.00 -18.16
C ILE A 133 22.48 -17.73 -16.95
N GLU A 134 21.85 -18.78 -16.46
CA GLU A 134 21.07 -18.77 -15.22
C GLU A 134 22.00 -18.60 -14.01
N THR A 135 21.71 -17.59 -13.19
CA THR A 135 22.51 -17.22 -12.03
C THR A 135 21.62 -17.15 -10.79
N THR A 136 22.16 -17.59 -9.66
CA THR A 136 21.47 -17.51 -8.36
C THR A 136 22.05 -16.36 -7.55
N VAL A 137 21.17 -15.46 -7.09
CA VAL A 137 21.51 -14.34 -6.20
C VAL A 137 20.59 -14.39 -4.99
N GLY A 138 21.15 -14.75 -3.83
CA GLY A 138 20.35 -14.99 -2.63
C GLY A 138 19.35 -16.14 -2.84
N LYS A 139 18.05 -15.87 -2.71
CA LYS A 139 16.96 -16.83 -2.98
C LYS A 139 16.43 -16.77 -4.41
N ALA A 140 16.81 -15.75 -5.18
CA ALA A 140 16.33 -15.54 -6.53
C ALA A 140 17.22 -16.26 -7.54
N LYS A 141 16.60 -16.88 -8.54
CA LYS A 141 17.27 -17.57 -9.64
C LYS A 141 16.75 -17.00 -10.95
N GLY A 142 17.62 -16.48 -11.80
CA GLY A 142 17.23 -15.79 -13.02
C GLY A 142 18.34 -15.76 -14.06
N VAL A 143 17.98 -15.48 -15.31
CA VAL A 143 18.91 -15.40 -16.43
C VAL A 143 19.52 -14.00 -16.54
N LEU A 144 20.84 -13.94 -16.72
CA LEU A 144 21.55 -12.69 -17.01
C LEU A 144 21.41 -12.34 -18.48
N LYS A 145 20.55 -11.39 -18.81
CA LYS A 145 20.19 -11.01 -20.18
C LYS A 145 20.54 -9.56 -20.54
N ASN A 146 20.85 -8.72 -19.56
CA ASN A 146 21.14 -7.30 -19.81
C ASN A 146 22.39 -6.88 -19.03
N PHE A 147 23.36 -6.32 -19.74
CA PHE A 147 24.63 -5.84 -19.20
C PHE A 147 24.86 -4.39 -19.62
N LEU A 148 25.60 -3.67 -18.78
CA LEU A 148 26.04 -2.31 -18.99
C LEU A 148 27.57 -2.31 -19.11
N ILE A 149 28.08 -1.71 -20.19
CA ILE A 149 29.50 -1.44 -20.42
C ILE A 149 29.76 0.04 -20.21
N GLU A 150 30.81 0.37 -19.45
CA GLU A 150 31.21 1.74 -19.13
C GLU A 150 32.74 1.87 -19.15
N PRO A 151 33.31 3.07 -19.33
CA PRO A 151 34.75 3.28 -19.20
C PRO A 151 35.27 2.89 -17.81
N PHE A 152 36.40 2.20 -17.78
CA PHE A 152 37.16 1.99 -16.56
C PHE A 152 37.80 3.32 -16.13
N VAL A 153 37.59 3.68 -14.88
CA VAL A 153 38.17 4.88 -14.27
C VAL A 153 39.28 4.43 -13.31
N PRO A 154 40.57 4.68 -13.61
CA PRO A 154 41.63 4.44 -12.64
C PRO A 154 41.49 5.40 -11.46
N HIS A 155 41.41 4.88 -10.24
CA HIS A 155 41.27 5.68 -9.02
C HIS A 155 41.81 4.93 -7.80
N LYS A 156 41.99 5.65 -6.70
CA LYS A 156 42.38 5.10 -5.39
C LYS A 156 41.20 5.01 -4.44
N GLN A 157 41.33 4.24 -3.37
CA GLN A 157 40.28 4.10 -2.35
C GLN A 157 39.91 5.44 -1.69
N GLU A 158 40.90 6.33 -1.46
CA GLU A 158 40.64 7.69 -0.93
C GLU A 158 39.89 8.63 -1.90
N GLU A 159 39.60 8.16 -3.12
CA GLU A 159 38.79 8.86 -4.11
C GLU A 159 37.37 8.29 -4.20
N GLU A 160 37.06 7.19 -3.51
CA GLU A 160 35.72 6.59 -3.44
C GLU A 160 34.91 7.14 -2.25
N PHE A 161 33.71 7.62 -2.56
CA PHE A 161 32.75 8.16 -1.60
C PHE A 161 31.42 7.42 -1.71
N TYR A 162 30.59 7.56 -0.68
CA TYR A 162 29.22 7.06 -0.64
C TYR A 162 28.24 8.22 -0.52
N VAL A 163 27.20 8.20 -1.36
CA VAL A 163 26.06 9.12 -1.25
C VAL A 163 24.75 8.33 -1.39
N CYS A 164 23.81 8.58 -0.50
CA CYS A 164 22.47 8.02 -0.59
C CYS A 164 21.42 9.03 -0.16
N ILE A 165 20.29 9.09 -0.87
CA ILE A 165 19.15 9.95 -0.58
C ILE A 165 17.91 9.07 -0.51
N TYR A 166 17.13 9.17 0.56
CA TYR A 166 15.88 8.40 0.67
C TYR A 166 14.76 9.14 1.39
N ALA A 167 13.53 8.88 0.94
CA ALA A 167 12.33 9.51 1.45
C ALA A 167 11.80 8.86 2.74
N THR A 168 11.44 9.71 3.68
CA THR A 168 10.70 9.40 4.92
C THR A 168 9.48 10.32 5.04
N ARG A 169 8.64 10.11 6.06
CA ARG A 169 7.41 10.89 6.23
C ARG A 169 7.72 12.37 6.52
N GLU A 170 8.77 12.59 7.29
CA GLU A 170 9.24 13.87 7.82
C GLU A 170 10.11 14.67 6.84
N GLY A 171 10.65 14.02 5.82
CA GLY A 171 11.54 14.64 4.84
C GLY A 171 12.41 13.63 4.11
N ASP A 172 13.52 14.09 3.58
CA ASP A 172 14.47 13.28 2.81
C ASP A 172 15.82 13.27 3.51
N TYR A 173 16.32 12.07 3.82
CA TYR A 173 17.63 11.90 4.43
C TYR A 173 18.70 11.87 3.35
N VAL A 174 19.75 12.68 3.52
CA VAL A 174 20.97 12.66 2.73
C VAL A 174 22.07 12.03 3.57
N LEU A 175 22.60 10.92 3.08
CA LEU A 175 23.67 10.13 3.68
C LEU A 175 24.97 10.37 2.94
N PHE A 176 26.06 10.52 3.70
CA PHE A 176 27.40 10.62 3.16
C PHE A 176 28.40 9.80 3.98
N HIS A 177 29.28 9.07 3.29
CA HIS A 177 30.45 8.46 3.92
C HIS A 177 31.71 8.70 3.06
N HIS A 178 32.82 8.97 3.75
CA HIS A 178 34.10 9.34 3.12
C HIS A 178 34.86 8.15 2.53
N GLU A 179 34.50 6.93 2.94
CA GLU A 179 34.94 5.67 2.34
C GLU A 179 33.73 5.05 1.63
N GLY A 180 33.76 4.99 0.30
CA GLY A 180 32.81 4.25 -0.55
C GLY A 180 33.35 2.86 -0.93
N GLY A 181 32.59 2.15 -1.78
CA GLY A 181 33.04 0.91 -2.38
C GLY A 181 32.53 -0.36 -1.70
N VAL A 182 32.94 -1.51 -2.25
CA VAL A 182 32.41 -2.83 -1.87
C VAL A 182 32.87 -3.29 -0.48
N ASP A 183 33.97 -2.77 0.04
CA ASP A 183 34.63 -3.29 1.25
C ASP A 183 34.26 -2.55 2.55
N VAL A 184 33.47 -1.48 2.47
CA VAL A 184 33.10 -0.62 3.63
C VAL A 184 32.12 -1.30 4.60
N GLY A 185 31.48 -2.39 4.18
CA GLY A 185 30.50 -3.12 4.99
C GLY A 185 29.13 -2.45 4.98
N ASP A 186 28.52 -2.26 6.16
CA ASP A 186 27.24 -1.54 6.29
C ASP A 186 27.50 -0.03 6.34
N VAL A 187 27.61 0.57 5.16
CA VAL A 187 27.93 1.99 4.99
C VAL A 187 26.81 2.90 5.53
N ASP A 188 25.56 2.46 5.49
CA ASP A 188 24.41 3.24 5.98
C ASP A 188 24.43 3.46 7.49
N ALA A 189 24.96 2.49 8.24
CA ALA A 189 25.14 2.58 9.69
C ALA A 189 26.30 3.53 10.07
N LYS A 190 27.30 3.69 9.19
CA LYS A 190 28.49 4.53 9.42
C LYS A 190 28.33 5.94 8.86
N ALA A 191 27.47 6.12 7.85
CA ALA A 191 27.27 7.38 7.15
C ALA A 191 26.76 8.49 8.07
N LYS A 192 27.25 9.71 7.83
CA LYS A 192 26.63 10.93 8.37
C LYS A 192 25.27 11.11 7.71
N LYS A 193 24.30 11.63 8.47
CA LYS A 193 22.92 11.81 8.02
C LYS A 193 22.51 13.27 8.21
N LEU A 194 21.94 13.84 7.16
CA LEU A 194 21.32 15.16 7.15
C LEU A 194 19.85 14.99 6.75
N LEU A 195 18.91 15.46 7.56
CA LEU A 195 17.48 15.45 7.21
C LEU A 195 17.12 16.79 6.57
N ILE A 196 16.59 16.75 5.36
CA ILE A 196 15.95 17.91 4.72
C ILE A 196 14.45 17.78 4.95
N GLY A 197 13.87 18.68 5.75
CA GLY A 197 12.44 18.64 6.04
C GLY A 197 11.59 18.86 4.79
N VAL A 198 10.35 18.36 4.80
CA VAL A 198 9.39 18.59 3.70
C VAL A 198 9.28 20.10 3.40
N ASP A 199 9.40 20.52 2.14
CA ASP A 199 9.44 21.93 1.67
C ASP A 199 10.65 22.76 2.14
N GLU A 200 11.67 22.15 2.73
CA GLU A 200 12.94 22.83 3.01
C GLU A 200 13.92 22.67 1.85
N LYS A 201 14.95 23.53 1.80
CA LYS A 201 15.98 23.47 0.76
C LYS A 201 17.31 23.07 1.36
N ILE A 202 18.04 22.22 0.65
CA ILE A 202 19.44 21.94 0.96
C ILE A 202 20.33 23.12 0.55
N SER A 203 21.41 23.35 1.30
CA SER A 203 22.44 24.35 0.95
C SER A 203 23.84 23.75 1.01
N GLU A 204 24.77 24.29 0.22
CA GLU A 204 26.17 23.83 0.27
C GLU A 204 26.79 24.02 1.68
N GLU A 205 26.38 25.05 2.41
CA GLU A 205 26.85 25.30 3.77
C GLU A 205 26.43 24.20 4.74
N SER A 206 25.16 23.78 4.69
CA SER A 206 24.65 22.67 5.51
C SER A 206 25.38 21.37 5.20
N VAL A 207 25.61 21.07 3.91
CA VAL A 207 26.35 19.88 3.47
C VAL A 207 27.80 19.90 3.96
N LYS A 208 28.50 21.04 3.80
CA LYS A 208 29.90 21.20 4.25
C LYS A 208 30.04 21.01 5.76
N LYS A 209 29.07 21.51 6.53
CA LYS A 209 29.08 21.50 8.00
C LYS A 209 28.70 20.15 8.59
N GLU A 210 27.71 19.46 8.02
CA GLU A 210 27.11 18.27 8.65
C GLU A 210 27.57 16.95 8.01
N LEU A 211 27.80 16.93 6.70
CA LEU A 211 28.15 15.71 5.96
C LEU A 211 29.66 15.62 5.69
N LEU A 212 30.31 16.72 5.29
CA LEU A 212 31.69 16.71 4.78
C LEU A 212 32.74 17.04 5.85
N THR A 213 32.49 16.73 7.12
CA THR A 213 33.38 17.12 8.25
C THR A 213 34.79 16.53 8.16
N HIS A 214 34.92 15.34 7.57
CA HIS A 214 36.18 14.59 7.48
C HIS A 214 36.88 14.70 6.11
N ILE A 215 36.33 15.51 5.20
CA ILE A 215 36.85 15.64 3.83
C ILE A 215 37.91 16.75 3.76
N PRO A 216 38.98 16.62 2.96
CA PRO A 216 39.91 17.72 2.67
C PRO A 216 39.25 18.91 1.95
N ASN A 217 39.70 20.14 2.23
CA ASN A 217 39.06 21.37 1.73
C ASN A 217 38.99 21.48 0.19
N ASP A 218 39.96 20.90 -0.51
CA ASP A 218 40.04 20.82 -1.97
C ASP A 218 38.89 20.00 -2.59
N LYS A 219 38.48 18.90 -1.96
CA LYS A 219 37.35 18.07 -2.43
C LYS A 219 36.00 18.55 -1.89
N LYS A 220 35.96 19.27 -0.76
CA LYS A 220 34.71 19.73 -0.13
C LYS A 220 33.82 20.56 -1.05
N VAL A 221 34.40 21.47 -1.83
CA VAL A 221 33.62 22.38 -2.68
C VAL A 221 32.93 21.59 -3.80
N ILE A 222 33.66 20.70 -4.45
CA ILE A 222 33.16 19.84 -5.53
C ILE A 222 32.06 18.90 -5.00
N LEU A 223 32.31 18.23 -3.87
CA LEU A 223 31.34 17.31 -3.26
C LEU A 223 30.08 18.03 -2.79
N ALA A 224 30.21 19.21 -2.17
CA ALA A 224 29.05 19.97 -1.72
C ALA A 224 28.16 20.41 -2.89
N SER A 225 28.76 20.93 -3.97
CA SER A 225 28.00 21.32 -5.15
C SER A 225 27.34 20.11 -5.84
N PHE A 226 28.03 18.97 -5.89
CA PHE A 226 27.46 17.74 -6.45
C PHE A 226 26.28 17.22 -5.62
N ILE A 227 26.42 17.15 -4.29
CA ILE A 227 25.36 16.66 -3.39
C ILE A 227 24.12 17.57 -3.46
N VAL A 228 24.30 18.90 -3.49
CA VAL A 228 23.17 19.85 -3.68
C VAL A 228 22.50 19.66 -5.04
N GLY A 229 23.28 19.55 -6.11
CA GLY A 229 22.74 19.30 -7.46
C GLY A 229 22.01 17.96 -7.57
N LEU A 230 22.53 16.93 -6.89
CA LEU A 230 21.93 15.59 -6.84
C LEU A 230 20.62 15.60 -6.06
N PHE A 231 20.54 16.31 -4.93
CA PHE A 231 19.31 16.47 -4.16
C PHE A 231 18.23 17.22 -4.95
N ASN A 232 18.60 18.32 -5.63
CA ASN A 232 17.66 19.04 -6.49
C ASN A 232 17.12 18.14 -7.61
N LEU A 233 17.98 17.33 -8.24
CA LEU A 233 17.56 16.34 -9.23
C LEU A 233 16.63 15.28 -8.62
N TYR A 234 16.95 14.80 -7.42
CA TYR A 234 16.16 13.82 -6.68
C TYR A 234 14.73 14.33 -6.47
N GLU A 235 14.55 15.58 -6.02
CA GLU A 235 13.22 16.19 -5.85
C GLU A 235 12.52 16.44 -7.20
N ASP A 236 13.24 17.02 -8.17
CA ASP A 236 12.69 17.44 -9.47
C ASP A 236 12.16 16.29 -10.34
N LEU A 237 12.72 15.09 -10.14
CA LEU A 237 12.35 13.87 -10.84
C LEU A 237 11.62 12.88 -9.93
N PHE A 238 11.16 13.31 -8.75
CA PHE A 238 10.35 12.50 -7.83
C PHE A 238 11.00 11.14 -7.49
N PHE A 239 12.31 11.15 -7.23
CA PHE A 239 12.98 10.02 -6.63
C PHE A 239 12.49 9.81 -5.19
N THR A 240 12.50 8.55 -4.77
CA THR A 240 12.20 8.13 -3.38
C THR A 240 13.39 7.44 -2.72
N TYR A 241 14.35 7.01 -3.55
CA TYR A 241 15.61 6.39 -3.18
C TYR A 241 16.61 6.62 -4.30
N LEU A 242 17.81 7.06 -3.96
CA LEU A 242 18.92 7.23 -4.89
C LEU A 242 20.22 6.96 -4.14
N GLU A 243 20.94 5.92 -4.55
CA GLU A 243 22.22 5.49 -3.99
C GLU A 243 23.28 5.55 -5.08
N ILE A 244 24.44 6.13 -4.76
CA ILE A 244 25.65 6.10 -5.59
C ILE A 244 26.79 5.49 -4.76
N ASN A 245 27.25 4.30 -5.16
CA ASN A 245 28.29 3.57 -4.45
C ASN A 245 29.17 2.67 -5.35
N PRO A 246 30.40 3.08 -5.71
CA PRO A 246 31.09 4.29 -5.27
C PRO A 246 30.78 5.52 -6.14
N LEU A 247 30.79 6.70 -5.51
CA LEU A 247 30.99 8.00 -6.15
C LEU A 247 32.48 8.29 -6.18
N VAL A 248 33.10 8.45 -7.35
CA VAL A 248 34.55 8.71 -7.45
C VAL A 248 34.81 10.17 -7.74
N VAL A 249 35.73 10.80 -6.97
CA VAL A 249 36.17 12.19 -7.22
C VAL A 249 37.69 12.26 -7.33
N THR A 250 38.14 12.52 -8.56
CA THR A 250 39.55 12.73 -8.92
C THR A 250 39.79 14.21 -9.22
N LYS A 251 41.03 14.56 -9.62
CA LYS A 251 41.38 15.90 -10.12
C LYS A 251 40.59 16.33 -11.36
N ASP A 252 40.08 15.37 -12.15
CA ASP A 252 39.42 15.63 -13.43
C ASP A 252 37.91 15.86 -13.25
N GLY A 253 37.36 15.52 -12.08
CA GLY A 253 35.95 15.72 -11.76
C GLY A 253 35.31 14.53 -11.05
N VAL A 254 33.98 14.44 -11.18
CA VAL A 254 33.13 13.47 -10.50
C VAL A 254 32.70 12.37 -11.47
N TYR A 255 32.82 11.12 -11.02
CA TYR A 255 32.44 9.91 -11.76
C TYR A 255 31.41 9.12 -10.96
N VAL A 256 30.27 8.80 -11.59
CA VAL A 256 29.21 7.98 -11.00
C VAL A 256 29.43 6.54 -11.45
N LEU A 257 30.12 5.73 -10.64
CA LEU A 257 30.48 4.37 -11.05
C LEU A 257 29.36 3.37 -10.86
N ASP A 258 28.53 3.54 -9.84
CA ASP A 258 27.34 2.72 -9.59
C ASP A 258 26.16 3.60 -9.22
N MET A 259 24.96 3.21 -9.64
CA MET A 259 23.74 3.89 -9.22
C MET A 259 22.59 2.89 -9.04
N ALA A 260 21.91 2.99 -7.90
CA ALA A 260 20.67 2.27 -7.65
C ALA A 260 19.59 3.28 -7.24
N ALA A 261 18.41 3.23 -7.88
CA ALA A 261 17.40 4.24 -7.63
C ALA A 261 15.97 3.70 -7.72
N LYS A 262 15.05 4.40 -7.04
CA LYS A 262 13.60 4.22 -7.15
C LYS A 262 12.92 5.56 -7.34
N ILE A 263 11.98 5.63 -8.27
CA ILE A 263 11.13 6.80 -8.52
C ILE A 263 9.69 6.51 -8.15
N ASP A 264 8.95 7.54 -7.75
CA ASP A 264 7.53 7.45 -7.47
C ASP A 264 6.73 7.42 -8.78
N ALA A 265 6.41 6.23 -9.29
CA ALA A 265 5.71 6.05 -10.56
C ALA A 265 4.35 6.76 -10.66
N THR A 266 3.74 7.18 -9.54
CA THR A 266 2.50 7.96 -9.56
C THR A 266 2.72 9.39 -10.02
N ALA A 267 3.97 9.88 -10.00
CA ALA A 267 4.36 11.19 -10.52
C ALA A 267 4.55 11.22 -12.04
N ASP A 268 4.29 10.13 -12.77
CA ASP A 268 4.42 10.08 -14.23
C ASP A 268 3.70 11.26 -14.91
N TYR A 269 2.49 11.59 -14.47
CA TYR A 269 1.73 12.69 -15.05
C TYR A 269 2.35 14.09 -14.86
N LEU A 270 3.25 14.24 -13.89
CA LEU A 270 4.02 15.47 -13.65
C LEU A 270 5.37 15.42 -14.38
N CYS A 271 5.98 14.24 -14.43
CA CYS A 271 7.35 14.05 -14.91
C CYS A 271 7.46 13.51 -16.34
N LYS A 272 6.36 13.23 -17.04
CA LYS A 272 6.35 12.60 -18.37
C LYS A 272 7.31 13.25 -19.37
N SER A 273 7.41 14.58 -19.35
CA SER A 273 8.32 15.34 -20.24
C SER A 273 9.80 15.14 -19.92
N LYS A 274 10.16 14.88 -18.65
CA LYS A 274 11.54 14.60 -18.21
C LYS A 274 11.86 13.11 -18.32
N TRP A 275 10.91 12.26 -17.93
CA TRP A 275 11.07 10.80 -17.85
C TRP A 275 11.01 10.13 -19.22
N GLY A 276 10.15 10.59 -20.13
CA GLY A 276 9.85 9.89 -21.37
C GLY A 276 9.09 8.59 -21.12
N ASP A 277 9.44 7.54 -21.86
CA ASP A 277 8.86 6.20 -21.71
C ASP A 277 9.78 5.34 -20.84
N VAL A 278 9.66 5.52 -19.52
CA VAL A 278 10.46 4.78 -18.53
C VAL A 278 10.01 3.33 -18.43
N GLU A 279 11.00 2.43 -18.48
CA GLU A 279 10.81 1.04 -18.16
C GLU A 279 11.10 0.75 -16.68
N PHE A 280 10.24 -0.04 -16.05
CA PHE A 280 10.40 -0.51 -14.68
C PHE A 280 10.79 -1.99 -14.68
N PRO A 281 12.09 -2.34 -14.60
CA PRO A 281 12.51 -3.73 -14.64
C PRO A 281 11.96 -4.52 -13.45
N PRO A 282 11.55 -5.79 -13.65
CA PRO A 282 11.14 -6.64 -12.54
C PRO A 282 12.34 -6.95 -11.64
N PRO A 283 12.11 -7.33 -10.37
CA PRO A 283 13.17 -7.85 -9.51
C PRO A 283 13.88 -9.04 -10.15
N PHE A 284 15.19 -9.17 -9.91
CA PHE A 284 15.96 -10.30 -10.42
C PHE A 284 15.33 -11.65 -10.02
N GLY A 285 15.38 -12.62 -10.93
CA GLY A 285 14.74 -13.92 -10.80
C GLY A 285 13.29 -13.99 -11.26
N ARG A 286 12.72 -12.87 -11.73
CA ARG A 286 11.43 -12.84 -12.41
C ARG A 286 11.60 -12.42 -13.85
N GLU A 287 10.83 -13.07 -14.72
CA GLU A 287 10.69 -12.65 -16.12
C GLU A 287 9.59 -11.62 -16.25
N ALA A 288 9.75 -10.70 -17.18
CA ALA A 288 8.68 -9.78 -17.58
C ALA A 288 7.82 -10.50 -18.61
N TYR A 289 6.52 -10.60 -18.35
CA TYR A 289 5.58 -11.23 -19.27
C TYR A 289 4.81 -10.18 -20.09
N PRO A 290 4.55 -10.41 -21.39
CA PRO A 290 3.74 -9.50 -22.20
C PRO A 290 2.35 -9.27 -21.59
N GLU A 291 1.77 -10.28 -20.94
CA GLU A 291 0.49 -10.18 -20.27
C GLU A 291 0.52 -9.26 -19.04
N GLU A 292 1.64 -9.18 -18.31
CA GLU A 292 1.80 -8.20 -17.21
C GLU A 292 1.85 -6.77 -17.77
N ALA A 293 2.56 -6.56 -18.87
CA ALA A 293 2.61 -5.26 -19.55
C ALA A 293 1.23 -4.84 -20.10
N TYR A 294 0.47 -5.78 -20.67
CA TYR A 294 -0.89 -5.53 -21.14
C TYR A 294 -1.83 -5.09 -20.00
N ILE A 295 -1.76 -5.74 -18.84
CA ILE A 295 -2.56 -5.33 -17.67
C ILE A 295 -2.09 -3.98 -17.12
N ALA A 296 -0.79 -3.70 -17.11
CA ALA A 296 -0.26 -2.40 -16.70
C ALA A 296 -0.73 -1.26 -17.63
N ASP A 297 -0.86 -1.51 -18.94
CA ASP A 297 -1.42 -0.57 -19.90
C ASP A 297 -2.93 -0.32 -19.66
N LEU A 298 -3.70 -1.38 -19.37
CA LEU A 298 -5.12 -1.24 -18.99
C LEU A 298 -5.31 -0.41 -17.72
N ASP A 299 -4.43 -0.60 -16.73
CA ASP A 299 -4.40 0.14 -15.47
C ASP A 299 -4.10 1.62 -15.69
N ALA A 300 -3.08 1.95 -16.49
CA ALA A 300 -2.71 3.34 -16.81
C ALA A 300 -3.83 4.12 -17.53
N LYS A 301 -4.71 3.42 -18.25
CA LYS A 301 -5.85 3.99 -18.99
C LYS A 301 -7.14 4.03 -18.18
N SER A 302 -7.10 3.70 -16.89
CA SER A 302 -8.26 3.48 -16.03
C SER A 302 -8.16 4.25 -14.72
N GLY A 303 -9.30 4.69 -14.18
CA GLY A 303 -9.39 5.15 -12.78
C GLY A 303 -9.52 4.01 -11.76
N ALA A 304 -9.71 2.78 -12.25
CA ALA A 304 -9.77 1.55 -11.47
C ALA A 304 -8.39 0.86 -11.48
N SER A 305 -7.98 0.27 -10.35
CA SER A 305 -6.67 -0.38 -10.17
C SER A 305 -6.70 -1.83 -10.68
N LEU A 306 -5.85 -2.15 -11.66
CA LEU A 306 -5.74 -3.48 -12.29
C LEU A 306 -4.29 -3.94 -12.24
N LYS A 307 -3.99 -4.97 -11.44
CA LYS A 307 -2.63 -5.49 -11.28
C LYS A 307 -2.58 -6.97 -11.62
N LEU A 308 -1.54 -7.38 -12.33
CA LEU A 308 -1.23 -8.78 -12.59
C LEU A 308 0.26 -9.00 -12.38
N THR A 309 0.59 -10.10 -11.73
CA THR A 309 1.97 -10.48 -11.48
C THR A 309 2.08 -11.99 -11.51
N LEU A 310 2.85 -12.51 -12.45
CA LEU A 310 3.06 -13.95 -12.61
C LEU A 310 4.20 -14.43 -11.71
N LEU A 311 3.83 -15.31 -10.77
CA LEU A 311 4.76 -15.94 -9.83
C LEU A 311 5.25 -17.29 -10.34
N ASN A 312 4.31 -18.14 -10.75
CA ASN A 312 4.58 -19.44 -11.34
C ASN A 312 3.53 -19.71 -12.43
N PRO A 313 3.84 -19.49 -13.73
CA PRO A 313 2.91 -19.74 -14.83
C PRO A 313 2.45 -21.19 -14.95
N ARG A 314 3.20 -22.15 -14.40
CA ARG A 314 2.85 -23.57 -14.35
C ARG A 314 2.06 -23.96 -13.10
N GLY A 315 1.85 -23.02 -12.19
CA GLY A 315 1.09 -23.23 -10.97
C GLY A 315 -0.34 -23.66 -11.26
N ARG A 316 -0.89 -24.55 -10.42
CA ARG A 316 -2.29 -24.99 -10.52
C ARG A 316 -3.28 -24.05 -9.85
N ILE A 317 -2.83 -23.16 -8.97
CA ILE A 317 -3.70 -22.23 -8.22
C ILE A 317 -3.61 -20.86 -8.86
N TRP A 318 -4.72 -20.39 -9.39
CA TRP A 318 -4.87 -19.06 -9.99
C TRP A 318 -5.87 -18.24 -9.19
N THR A 319 -5.61 -16.93 -9.11
CA THR A 319 -6.44 -16.01 -8.34
C THR A 319 -6.88 -14.84 -9.21
N MET A 320 -8.16 -14.50 -9.09
CA MET A 320 -8.75 -13.28 -9.65
C MET A 320 -9.55 -12.62 -8.54
N VAL A 321 -8.83 -11.89 -7.69
CA VAL A 321 -9.38 -11.34 -6.44
C VAL A 321 -9.57 -9.85 -6.60
N ALA A 322 -10.77 -9.37 -6.31
CA ALA A 322 -11.02 -7.93 -6.30
C ALA A 322 -10.61 -7.34 -4.94
N GLY A 323 -9.47 -6.65 -4.94
CA GLY A 323 -8.84 -5.99 -3.79
C GLY A 323 -9.51 -4.67 -3.40
N GLY A 324 -9.34 -4.27 -2.14
CA GLY A 324 -10.00 -3.13 -1.51
C GLY A 324 -9.31 -1.78 -1.71
N GLY A 325 -8.74 -1.52 -2.89
CA GLY A 325 -8.25 -0.20 -3.27
C GLY A 325 -9.39 0.84 -3.28
N ALA A 326 -9.05 2.12 -3.17
CA ALA A 326 -10.02 3.21 -3.24
C ALA A 326 -10.43 3.53 -4.69
N SER A 327 -9.84 2.81 -5.65
CA SER A 327 -9.98 3.01 -7.08
C SER A 327 -11.41 2.88 -7.59
N VAL A 328 -11.73 3.64 -8.63
CA VAL A 328 -13.05 3.88 -9.23
C VAL A 328 -13.75 2.59 -9.70
N VAL A 329 -15.06 2.67 -9.95
CA VAL A 329 -15.91 1.57 -10.44
C VAL A 329 -15.30 0.91 -11.69
N TYR A 330 -15.03 -0.40 -11.60
CA TYR A 330 -14.64 -1.23 -12.75
C TYR A 330 -15.77 -1.34 -13.77
N SER A 331 -15.43 -1.19 -15.06
CA SER A 331 -16.36 -1.50 -16.15
C SER A 331 -16.41 -3.00 -16.46
N GLU A 332 -17.50 -3.42 -17.10
CA GLU A 332 -17.64 -4.78 -17.63
C GLU A 332 -16.51 -5.14 -18.59
N GLN A 333 -16.16 -4.20 -19.49
CA GLN A 333 -15.11 -4.40 -20.50
C GLN A 333 -13.73 -4.58 -19.88
N GLN A 334 -13.34 -3.72 -18.94
CA GLN A 334 -12.06 -3.85 -18.24
C GLN A 334 -11.96 -5.17 -17.49
N THR A 335 -13.06 -5.58 -16.83
CA THR A 335 -13.08 -6.85 -16.09
C THR A 335 -12.98 -8.05 -17.05
N TYR A 336 -13.64 -7.97 -18.21
CA TYR A 336 -13.50 -8.97 -19.26
C TYR A 336 -12.05 -9.06 -19.78
N ASP A 337 -11.41 -7.92 -20.07
CA ASP A 337 -10.05 -7.89 -20.60
C ASP A 337 -9.01 -8.40 -19.58
N TYR A 338 -9.25 -8.15 -18.30
CA TYR A 338 -8.46 -8.75 -17.22
C TYR A 338 -8.70 -10.26 -17.11
N ALA A 339 -9.97 -10.68 -17.06
CA ALA A 339 -10.34 -12.08 -16.91
C ALA A 339 -9.83 -12.94 -18.08
N LYS A 340 -10.04 -12.51 -19.34
CA LYS A 340 -9.57 -13.24 -20.53
C LYS A 340 -8.06 -13.49 -20.48
N THR A 341 -7.29 -12.54 -19.94
CA THR A 341 -5.83 -12.63 -19.84
C THR A 341 -5.44 -13.74 -18.86
N ILE A 342 -6.06 -13.78 -17.68
CA ILE A 342 -5.86 -14.87 -16.70
C ILE A 342 -6.27 -16.22 -17.28
N LEU A 343 -7.45 -16.29 -17.93
CA LEU A 343 -7.95 -17.56 -18.49
C LEU A 343 -7.03 -18.08 -19.61
N SER A 344 -6.51 -17.19 -20.47
CA SER A 344 -5.50 -17.53 -21.48
C SER A 344 -4.20 -18.05 -20.86
N LEU A 345 -3.70 -17.41 -19.82
CA LEU A 345 -2.46 -17.81 -19.14
C LEU A 345 -2.60 -19.18 -18.46
N MET A 346 -3.71 -19.40 -17.75
CA MET A 346 -3.91 -20.65 -17.03
C MET A 346 -4.21 -21.86 -17.93
N THR A 347 -4.49 -21.64 -19.21
CA THR A 347 -4.82 -22.70 -20.19
C THR A 347 -3.72 -22.92 -21.25
N ARG A 348 -2.46 -22.52 -20.96
CA ARG A 348 -1.30 -22.78 -21.84
C ARG A 348 -0.76 -24.21 -21.74
N GLU A 349 -0.73 -24.77 -20.53
CA GLU A 349 -0.23 -26.12 -20.24
C GLU A 349 -1.16 -26.83 -19.24
N LYS A 350 -1.35 -28.15 -19.39
CA LYS A 350 -2.16 -28.97 -18.46
C LYS A 350 -1.41 -29.23 -17.16
N HIS A 351 -2.17 -29.47 -16.09
CA HIS A 351 -1.64 -29.91 -14.79
C HIS A 351 -2.27 -31.27 -14.44
N PRO A 352 -1.53 -32.26 -13.89
CA PRO A 352 -2.08 -33.60 -13.61
C PRO A 352 -3.31 -33.61 -12.70
N ASP A 353 -3.35 -32.73 -11.70
CA ASP A 353 -4.47 -32.60 -10.76
C ASP A 353 -5.52 -31.56 -11.16
N GLY A 354 -5.59 -31.22 -12.45
CA GLY A 354 -6.33 -30.06 -12.95
C GLY A 354 -5.85 -28.74 -12.33
N LYS A 355 -6.59 -27.66 -12.57
CA LYS A 355 -6.30 -26.32 -12.03
C LYS A 355 -7.49 -25.74 -11.27
N VAL A 356 -7.20 -24.78 -10.41
CA VAL A 356 -8.17 -24.08 -9.58
C VAL A 356 -8.11 -22.59 -9.88
N LEU A 357 -9.27 -21.98 -10.12
CA LEU A 357 -9.44 -20.52 -10.18
C LEU A 357 -10.23 -20.02 -8.98
N ILE A 358 -9.62 -19.14 -8.18
CA ILE A 358 -10.24 -18.50 -7.03
C ILE A 358 -10.67 -17.08 -7.42
N ILE A 359 -11.98 -16.90 -7.58
CA ILE A 359 -12.61 -15.60 -7.87
C ILE A 359 -13.17 -15.03 -6.57
N GLY A 360 -12.35 -14.26 -5.85
CA GLY A 360 -12.62 -13.88 -4.48
C GLY A 360 -12.73 -12.38 -4.23
N GLY A 361 -13.13 -12.07 -3.00
CA GLY A 361 -12.73 -10.86 -2.29
C GLY A 361 -13.73 -10.43 -1.23
N SER A 362 -13.47 -9.26 -0.64
CA SER A 362 -14.31 -8.73 0.43
C SER A 362 -15.68 -8.25 -0.06
N ILE A 363 -16.53 -7.83 0.87
CA ILE A 363 -17.76 -7.10 0.54
C ILE A 363 -17.39 -5.71 0.00
N ALA A 364 -17.64 -5.46 -1.28
CA ALA A 364 -17.29 -4.18 -1.90
C ALA A 364 -18.12 -3.01 -1.33
N ASN A 365 -17.51 -1.82 -1.26
CA ASN A 365 -18.21 -0.60 -0.88
C ASN A 365 -18.94 0.02 -2.08
N PHE A 366 -18.30 0.14 -3.23
CA PHE A 366 -18.85 0.84 -4.41
C PHE A 366 -18.81 0.03 -5.71
N THR A 367 -17.97 -1.00 -5.79
CA THR A 367 -17.86 -1.82 -7.00
C THR A 367 -19.17 -2.52 -7.30
N ASN A 368 -19.67 -2.35 -8.54
CA ASN A 368 -20.85 -3.07 -9.01
C ASN A 368 -20.48 -4.53 -9.32
N VAL A 369 -20.87 -5.45 -8.44
CA VAL A 369 -20.53 -6.87 -8.55
C VAL A 369 -21.23 -7.50 -9.76
N ALA A 370 -22.44 -7.08 -10.10
CA ALA A 370 -23.14 -7.60 -11.28
C ALA A 370 -22.40 -7.25 -12.58
N ALA A 371 -21.96 -5.99 -12.74
CA ALA A 371 -21.25 -5.55 -13.94
C ALA A 371 -19.89 -6.23 -14.10
N THR A 372 -19.11 -6.32 -13.01
CA THR A 372 -17.82 -7.01 -13.02
C THR A 372 -17.99 -8.50 -13.32
N PHE A 373 -18.96 -9.17 -12.69
CA PHE A 373 -19.18 -10.60 -12.92
C PHE A 373 -19.72 -10.90 -14.32
N LYS A 374 -20.49 -10.00 -14.95
CA LYS A 374 -20.85 -10.14 -16.36
C LYS A 374 -19.62 -10.18 -17.28
N GLY A 375 -18.62 -9.32 -17.02
CA GLY A 375 -17.36 -9.33 -17.77
C GLY A 375 -16.59 -10.65 -17.60
N ILE A 376 -16.53 -11.17 -16.37
CA ILE A 376 -15.93 -12.48 -16.08
C ILE A 376 -16.71 -13.62 -16.77
N VAL A 377 -18.04 -13.63 -16.65
CA VAL A 377 -18.91 -14.64 -17.26
C VAL A 377 -18.71 -14.67 -18.77
N ARG A 378 -18.59 -13.51 -19.42
CA ARG A 378 -18.28 -13.40 -20.85
C ARG A 378 -16.95 -14.06 -21.17
N ALA A 379 -15.89 -13.75 -20.42
CA ALA A 379 -14.57 -14.36 -20.63
C ALA A 379 -14.57 -15.88 -20.42
N ILE A 380 -15.32 -16.40 -19.43
CA ILE A 380 -15.49 -17.84 -19.19
C ILE A 380 -16.19 -18.51 -20.38
N ARG A 381 -17.23 -17.89 -20.95
CA ARG A 381 -17.92 -18.44 -22.13
C ARG A 381 -16.99 -18.52 -23.34
N ASP A 382 -16.17 -17.49 -23.54
CA ASP A 382 -15.23 -17.42 -24.67
C ASP A 382 -14.08 -18.43 -24.51
N HIS A 383 -13.70 -18.76 -23.27
CA HIS A 383 -12.64 -19.73 -22.95
C HIS A 383 -13.17 -21.10 -22.48
N GLN A 384 -14.45 -21.40 -22.70
CA GLN A 384 -15.09 -22.57 -22.07
C GLN A 384 -14.44 -23.92 -22.46
N MET A 385 -13.98 -24.04 -23.71
CA MET A 385 -13.37 -25.27 -24.22
C MET A 385 -11.98 -25.49 -23.60
N PRO A 386 -11.03 -24.52 -23.67
CA PRO A 386 -9.77 -24.60 -22.95
C PRO A 386 -9.93 -24.90 -21.46
N LEU A 387 -10.90 -24.28 -20.77
CA LEU A 387 -11.11 -24.50 -19.33
C LEU A 387 -11.52 -25.93 -19.00
N LYS A 388 -12.34 -26.58 -19.84
CA LYS A 388 -12.70 -28.00 -19.70
C LYS A 388 -11.51 -28.91 -19.95
N GLU A 389 -10.77 -28.65 -21.03
CA GLU A 389 -9.60 -29.46 -21.42
C GLU A 389 -8.49 -29.46 -20.36
N HIS A 390 -8.43 -28.40 -19.56
CA HIS A 390 -7.48 -28.20 -18.46
C HIS A 390 -8.06 -28.55 -17.08
N GLU A 391 -9.27 -29.12 -17.03
CA GLU A 391 -9.94 -29.56 -15.80
C GLU A 391 -9.99 -28.45 -14.73
N VAL A 392 -10.37 -27.24 -15.16
CA VAL A 392 -10.42 -26.09 -14.27
C VAL A 392 -11.66 -26.13 -13.38
N THR A 393 -11.45 -26.02 -12.07
CA THR A 393 -12.51 -25.82 -11.07
C THR A 393 -12.49 -24.38 -10.54
N ILE A 394 -13.66 -23.74 -10.52
CA ILE A 394 -13.79 -22.33 -10.14
C ILE A 394 -14.50 -22.19 -8.79
N PHE A 395 -13.91 -21.41 -7.89
CA PHE A 395 -14.50 -21.08 -6.58
C PHE A 395 -14.74 -19.58 -6.48
N VAL A 396 -15.96 -19.19 -6.11
CA VAL A 396 -16.41 -17.80 -6.16
C VAL A 396 -16.94 -17.38 -4.80
N ARG A 397 -16.39 -16.30 -4.22
CA ARG A 397 -16.94 -15.64 -3.03
C ARG A 397 -16.90 -14.14 -3.20
N ARG A 398 -18.07 -13.49 -3.18
CA ARG A 398 -18.14 -12.02 -3.29
C ARG A 398 -19.37 -11.44 -2.59
N GLY A 399 -19.22 -10.19 -2.13
CA GLY A 399 -20.32 -9.34 -1.69
C GLY A 399 -20.15 -7.90 -2.19
N GLY A 400 -21.17 -7.07 -1.97
CA GLY A 400 -21.18 -5.65 -2.35
C GLY A 400 -22.36 -5.29 -3.26
N PRO A 401 -22.40 -4.08 -3.83
CA PRO A 401 -23.49 -3.62 -4.68
C PRO A 401 -23.88 -4.63 -5.78
N ASN A 402 -25.15 -5.05 -5.79
CA ASN A 402 -25.74 -6.00 -6.75
C ASN A 402 -25.08 -7.40 -6.79
N TYR A 403 -24.48 -7.86 -5.66
CA TYR A 403 -23.79 -9.14 -5.64
C TYR A 403 -24.67 -10.36 -5.91
N GLN A 404 -25.94 -10.32 -5.51
CA GLN A 404 -26.89 -11.43 -5.71
C GLN A 404 -27.03 -11.76 -7.20
N GLU A 405 -27.17 -10.74 -8.04
CA GLU A 405 -27.24 -10.90 -9.49
C GLU A 405 -25.92 -11.41 -10.07
N GLY A 406 -24.78 -10.85 -9.60
CA GLY A 406 -23.46 -11.34 -9.99
C GLY A 406 -23.26 -12.83 -9.69
N LEU A 407 -23.57 -13.26 -8.47
CA LEU A 407 -23.48 -14.67 -8.06
C LEU A 407 -24.44 -15.57 -8.86
N ARG A 408 -25.65 -15.09 -9.15
CA ARG A 408 -26.64 -15.83 -9.99
C ARG A 408 -26.07 -16.12 -11.37
N VAL A 409 -25.59 -15.10 -12.09
CA VAL A 409 -25.06 -15.29 -13.45
C VAL A 409 -23.79 -16.15 -13.48
N MET A 410 -23.00 -16.11 -12.40
CA MET A 410 -21.82 -16.96 -12.24
C MET A 410 -22.20 -18.45 -12.05
N GLY A 411 -23.26 -18.73 -11.28
CA GLY A 411 -23.79 -20.09 -11.16
C GLY A 411 -24.40 -20.60 -12.47
N GLU A 412 -25.06 -19.73 -13.23
CA GLU A 412 -25.65 -20.08 -14.53
C GLU A 412 -24.61 -20.39 -15.60
N VAL A 413 -23.49 -19.66 -15.65
CA VAL A 413 -22.42 -19.99 -16.60
C VAL A 413 -21.79 -21.34 -16.29
N GLY A 414 -21.66 -21.72 -15.01
CA GLY A 414 -21.19 -23.05 -14.62
C GLY A 414 -22.13 -24.16 -15.12
N LYS A 415 -23.44 -24.00 -14.94
CA LYS A 415 -24.45 -24.95 -15.42
C LYS A 415 -24.50 -25.06 -16.95
N THR A 416 -24.46 -23.93 -17.64
CA THR A 416 -24.60 -23.89 -19.12
C THR A 416 -23.34 -24.37 -19.83
N THR A 417 -22.16 -24.07 -19.28
CA THR A 417 -20.90 -24.55 -19.85
C THR A 417 -20.58 -25.97 -19.39
N GLY A 418 -21.01 -26.40 -18.20
CA GLY A 418 -20.59 -27.66 -17.59
C GLY A 418 -19.25 -27.58 -16.85
N ILE A 419 -18.69 -26.37 -16.68
CA ILE A 419 -17.51 -26.14 -15.85
C ILE A 419 -17.93 -26.17 -14.37
N PRO A 420 -17.19 -26.87 -13.48
CA PRO A 420 -17.53 -26.90 -12.06
C PRO A 420 -17.24 -25.53 -11.42
N ILE A 421 -18.32 -24.79 -11.11
CA ILE A 421 -18.27 -23.48 -10.47
C ILE A 421 -19.05 -23.51 -9.15
N HIS A 422 -18.35 -23.25 -8.03
CA HIS A 422 -18.92 -23.20 -6.69
C HIS A 422 -19.05 -21.75 -6.22
N VAL A 423 -20.28 -21.31 -5.91
CA VAL A 423 -20.61 -19.91 -5.67
C VAL A 423 -21.08 -19.67 -4.23
N PHE A 424 -20.50 -18.68 -3.56
CA PHE A 424 -20.71 -18.34 -2.16
C PHE A 424 -20.92 -16.83 -1.95
N GLY A 425 -21.77 -16.46 -0.99
CA GLY A 425 -22.11 -15.08 -0.66
C GLY A 425 -21.41 -14.53 0.59
N THR A 426 -22.06 -13.57 1.24
CA THR A 426 -21.54 -12.83 2.41
C THR A 426 -21.65 -13.62 3.72
N GLU A 427 -22.50 -14.65 3.74
CA GLU A 427 -22.64 -15.62 4.83
C GLU A 427 -21.40 -16.51 4.96
N THR A 428 -20.69 -16.74 3.85
CA THR A 428 -19.47 -17.53 3.83
C THR A 428 -18.27 -16.65 4.16
N HIS A 429 -17.43 -17.08 5.12
CA HIS A 429 -16.20 -16.38 5.46
C HIS A 429 -15.30 -16.21 4.22
N MET A 430 -14.71 -15.02 4.06
CA MET A 430 -13.99 -14.61 2.85
C MET A 430 -13.00 -15.65 2.32
N THR A 431 -12.19 -16.24 3.20
CA THR A 431 -11.11 -17.17 2.83
C THR A 431 -11.53 -18.64 2.90
N ALA A 432 -12.78 -18.97 3.23
CA ALA A 432 -13.22 -20.35 3.36
C ALA A 432 -13.12 -21.13 2.04
N ILE A 433 -13.36 -20.45 0.91
CA ILE A 433 -13.24 -21.03 -0.44
C ILE A 433 -11.83 -21.51 -0.77
N VAL A 434 -10.79 -20.97 -0.13
CA VAL A 434 -9.41 -21.45 -0.31
C VAL A 434 -9.26 -22.85 0.30
N GLY A 435 -9.78 -23.05 1.51
CA GLY A 435 -9.76 -24.37 2.17
C GLY A 435 -10.59 -25.40 1.41
N MET A 436 -11.72 -24.98 0.81
CA MET A 436 -12.55 -25.84 -0.04
C MET A 436 -11.81 -26.25 -1.32
N ALA A 437 -11.19 -25.29 -1.99
CA ALA A 437 -10.49 -25.52 -3.25
C ALA A 437 -9.22 -26.38 -3.11
N LEU A 438 -8.59 -26.34 -1.94
CA LEU A 438 -7.42 -27.16 -1.61
C LEU A 438 -7.78 -28.49 -0.94
N GLY A 439 -9.07 -28.82 -0.79
CA GLY A 439 -9.51 -30.08 -0.20
C GLY A 439 -9.34 -30.18 1.32
N HIS A 440 -9.03 -29.09 2.01
CA HIS A 440 -8.89 -29.05 3.47
C HIS A 440 -10.23 -28.90 4.21
N ARG A 441 -11.29 -28.52 3.50
CA ARG A 441 -12.66 -28.40 4.03
C ARG A 441 -13.67 -28.90 3.01
N PRO A 442 -14.77 -29.54 3.45
CA PRO A 442 -15.81 -29.97 2.53
C PRO A 442 -16.51 -28.76 1.90
N ILE A 443 -16.95 -28.94 0.65
CA ILE A 443 -17.85 -28.01 -0.02
C ILE A 443 -19.24 -28.20 0.59
N PRO A 444 -19.88 -27.16 1.16
CA PRO A 444 -21.19 -27.32 1.77
C PRO A 444 -22.24 -27.64 0.70
N ASN A 445 -23.08 -28.65 0.96
CA ASN A 445 -24.10 -29.14 0.01
C ASN A 445 -25.18 -28.10 -0.33
N GLN A 446 -25.41 -27.12 0.55
CA GLN A 446 -26.23 -25.94 0.31
C GLN A 446 -25.58 -24.74 1.02
N PRO A 447 -25.42 -23.59 0.36
CA PRO A 447 -25.10 -22.36 1.09
C PRO A 447 -26.26 -22.08 2.05
N PRO A 448 -26.00 -21.75 3.33
CA PRO A 448 -27.08 -21.36 4.24
C PRO A 448 -27.80 -20.17 3.59
N VAL A 449 -29.07 -20.37 3.25
CA VAL A 449 -29.90 -19.34 2.61
C VAL A 449 -29.78 -18.07 3.45
N ALA A 450 -29.31 -16.98 2.85
CA ALA A 450 -29.30 -15.69 3.52
C ALA A 450 -30.75 -15.31 3.83
N ALA A 451 -31.15 -15.52 5.08
CA ALA A 451 -32.39 -14.98 5.59
C ALA A 451 -32.29 -13.44 5.49
N HIS A 452 -33.32 -12.83 4.91
CA HIS A 452 -33.60 -11.38 4.92
C HIS A 452 -32.86 -10.53 3.87
N THR A 453 -33.48 -10.39 2.68
CA THR A 453 -33.64 -9.09 2.00
C THR A 453 -34.60 -9.19 0.81
N ALA A 454 -34.68 -10.36 0.15
CA ALA A 454 -35.60 -10.56 -0.98
C ALA A 454 -37.09 -10.44 -0.61
N ASN A 455 -37.49 -10.88 0.60
CA ASN A 455 -38.90 -10.88 0.99
C ASN A 455 -39.44 -9.51 1.46
N PHE A 456 -38.58 -8.54 1.77
CA PHE A 456 -39.05 -7.23 2.24
C PHE A 456 -39.38 -6.27 1.08
N LEU A 457 -38.68 -6.39 -0.05
CA LEU A 457 -38.87 -5.50 -1.21
C LEU A 457 -39.96 -5.96 -2.18
N LEU A 458 -40.42 -7.22 -2.09
CA LEU A 458 -41.41 -7.79 -3.01
C LEU A 458 -42.86 -7.74 -2.50
N ASN A 459 -43.09 -7.30 -1.27
CA ASN A 459 -44.45 -7.15 -0.71
C ASN A 459 -44.84 -5.66 -0.60
N SER A 460 -45.02 -5.00 -1.74
CA SER A 460 -45.65 -3.67 -1.82
C SER A 460 -46.92 -3.69 -2.67
N SER A 461 -47.83 -4.61 -2.35
CA SER A 461 -49.21 -4.59 -2.86
C SER A 461 -50.18 -4.93 -1.71
N GLY A 462 -50.53 -3.90 -0.93
CA GLY A 462 -51.52 -3.98 0.14
C GLY A 462 -51.71 -2.59 0.79
N SER A 463 -52.87 -2.01 0.56
CA SER A 463 -53.34 -0.66 0.94
C SER A 463 -53.39 -0.37 2.46
N PRO A 464 -53.53 0.92 2.87
CA PRO A 464 -52.97 1.45 4.11
C PRO A 464 -53.96 1.49 5.29
N SER A 465 -53.44 1.41 6.52
CA SER A 465 -54.16 1.83 7.72
C SER A 465 -53.20 2.51 8.71
N THR A 466 -53.34 3.82 8.84
CA THR A 466 -52.70 4.69 9.84
C THR A 466 -53.34 4.49 11.21
N PRO A 467 -52.56 4.49 12.30
CA PRO A 467 -53.06 5.04 13.56
C PRO A 467 -52.21 6.19 14.10
N ALA A 468 -52.89 7.02 14.88
CA ALA A 468 -52.58 8.37 15.29
C ALA A 468 -51.49 8.54 16.36
N SER A 469 -51.00 9.78 16.42
CA SER A 469 -50.07 10.35 17.39
C SER A 469 -50.58 10.39 18.83
N SER A 470 -49.71 10.11 19.79
CA SER A 470 -49.84 10.59 21.18
C SER A 470 -48.52 11.22 21.66
N ARG A 471 -48.56 12.54 21.86
CA ARG A 471 -47.53 13.33 22.56
C ARG A 471 -47.73 13.18 24.07
N THR A 472 -46.64 13.00 24.83
CA THR A 472 -46.26 13.80 26.01
C THR A 472 -45.00 13.22 26.67
N ALA A 473 -43.97 14.04 26.84
CA ALA A 473 -43.14 14.08 28.04
C ALA A 473 -42.23 15.32 27.98
N SER A 474 -42.53 16.26 28.87
CA SER A 474 -41.73 17.43 29.23
C SER A 474 -40.43 17.00 29.92
N PHE A 475 -39.30 17.61 29.57
CA PHE A 475 -38.17 17.75 30.49
C PHE A 475 -37.56 19.13 30.37
N SER A 476 -37.52 19.78 31.53
CA SER A 476 -37.04 21.12 31.84
C SER A 476 -35.52 21.26 31.68
N GLU A 477 -35.10 22.35 31.06
CA GLU A 477 -33.73 22.86 31.04
C GLU A 477 -33.26 23.26 32.45
N ASN A 478 -32.02 22.93 32.80
CA ASN A 478 -31.28 23.58 33.87
C ASN A 478 -30.00 24.18 33.30
N ARG A 479 -30.01 25.51 33.14
CA ARG A 479 -28.84 26.35 32.82
C ARG A 479 -27.98 26.49 34.08
N ALA A 480 -26.78 25.92 34.08
CA ALA A 480 -25.74 26.24 35.05
C ALA A 480 -24.76 27.26 34.45
N LYS A 481 -24.53 28.35 35.19
CA LYS A 481 -23.59 29.44 34.88
C LYS A 481 -22.14 28.93 34.92
N VAL A 482 -21.32 29.36 33.97
CA VAL A 482 -19.86 29.19 33.97
C VAL A 482 -19.24 30.48 34.47
N GLU A 483 -18.49 30.40 35.57
CA GLU A 483 -17.63 31.47 36.07
C GLU A 483 -16.26 31.43 35.38
N ASP A 484 -15.74 32.63 35.14
CA ASP A 484 -14.52 32.96 34.43
C ASP A 484 -13.31 32.93 35.38
N SER A 485 -12.16 32.40 34.93
CA SER A 485 -10.87 32.49 35.64
C SER A 485 -9.68 32.19 34.71
N PRO A 486 -8.51 32.83 34.92
CA PRO A 486 -7.77 33.46 33.83
C PRO A 486 -6.62 32.63 33.23
N ALA A 487 -6.28 33.05 32.01
CA ALA A 487 -5.29 32.50 31.09
C ALA A 487 -3.90 32.20 31.70
N LYS A 488 -3.42 30.97 31.48
CA LYS A 488 -2.01 30.59 31.62
C LYS A 488 -1.33 30.58 30.24
N LYS A 489 -0.19 31.27 30.19
CA LYS A 489 0.72 31.40 29.03
C LYS A 489 1.11 30.03 28.47
N ILE A 490 0.93 29.85 27.16
CA ILE A 490 1.33 28.66 26.40
C ILE A 490 2.81 28.77 26.05
N GLN A 491 3.58 27.75 26.42
CA GLN A 491 4.93 27.51 25.88
C GLN A 491 4.82 27.05 24.42
N SER A 492 5.53 27.73 23.54
CA SER A 492 5.62 27.44 22.11
C SER A 492 6.45 26.18 21.86
N GLY A 493 5.87 25.18 21.17
CA GLY A 493 6.61 24.03 20.64
C GLY A 493 5.87 22.70 20.53
N ALA A 494 4.70 22.53 21.14
CA ALA A 494 3.92 21.28 21.02
C ALA A 494 3.00 21.29 19.78
N PRO A 495 2.89 20.18 19.02
CA PRO A 495 1.91 20.08 17.95
C PRO A 495 0.49 20.27 18.51
N ILE A 496 -0.34 21.01 17.79
CA ILE A 496 -1.75 21.22 18.15
C ILE A 496 -2.43 19.85 18.20
N ALA A 497 -2.98 19.49 19.35
CA ALA A 497 -3.66 18.20 19.51
C ALA A 497 -4.88 18.14 18.57
N ARG A 498 -4.90 17.14 17.67
CA ARG A 498 -6.05 16.85 16.80
C ARG A 498 -7.24 16.36 17.64
N SER A 499 -8.47 16.57 17.15
CA SER A 499 -9.71 16.20 17.87
C SER A 499 -9.83 14.70 18.14
N THR A 500 -10.28 14.35 19.35
CA THR A 500 -10.64 12.97 19.72
C THR A 500 -11.87 12.47 18.97
N SER A 501 -12.90 13.31 18.83
CA SER A 501 -14.14 12.96 18.13
C SER A 501 -14.19 13.67 16.78
N LEU A 502 -14.11 12.89 15.70
CA LEU A 502 -14.14 13.42 14.33
C LEU A 502 -15.56 13.64 13.81
N PHE A 503 -16.50 12.76 14.21
CA PHE A 503 -17.86 12.75 13.68
C PHE A 503 -18.92 12.63 14.78
N SER A 504 -20.07 13.24 14.56
CA SER A 504 -21.25 13.18 15.42
C SER A 504 -22.54 13.15 14.59
N LYS A 505 -23.70 13.08 15.24
CA LYS A 505 -25.01 13.24 14.58
C LYS A 505 -25.24 14.63 13.97
N HIS A 506 -24.45 15.62 14.40
CA HIS A 506 -24.54 17.00 13.92
C HIS A 506 -23.50 17.34 12.85
N THR A 507 -22.60 16.40 12.52
CA THR A 507 -21.55 16.63 11.52
C THR A 507 -22.14 17.00 10.16
N LYS A 508 -21.60 18.07 9.57
CA LYS A 508 -21.98 18.59 8.26
C LYS A 508 -20.76 18.55 7.35
N SER A 509 -21.00 18.17 6.10
CA SER A 509 -19.94 17.96 5.13
C SER A 509 -20.16 18.71 3.83
N ILE A 510 -19.06 19.16 3.24
CA ILE A 510 -18.98 19.52 1.83
C ILE A 510 -18.37 18.35 1.06
N VAL A 511 -18.97 18.00 -0.08
CA VAL A 511 -18.46 16.95 -0.97
C VAL A 511 -17.86 17.58 -2.22
N TRP A 512 -16.54 17.52 -2.38
CA TRP A 512 -15.87 18.05 -3.55
C TRP A 512 -15.86 17.03 -4.69
N GLY A 513 -16.53 17.37 -5.79
CA GLY A 513 -16.68 16.53 -6.98
C GLY A 513 -18.13 16.07 -7.20
N MET A 514 -18.49 15.84 -8.46
CA MET A 514 -19.87 15.51 -8.86
C MET A 514 -20.20 14.03 -8.56
N GLN A 515 -20.44 13.72 -7.29
CA GLN A 515 -20.66 12.35 -6.79
C GLN A 515 -22.07 12.12 -6.24
N THR A 516 -23.09 12.31 -7.10
CA THR A 516 -24.51 12.20 -6.72
C THR A 516 -24.85 10.85 -6.07
N ARG A 517 -24.30 9.74 -6.57
CA ARG A 517 -24.52 8.40 -5.99
C ARG A 517 -23.94 8.25 -4.59
N ALA A 518 -22.76 8.80 -4.34
CA ALA A 518 -22.13 8.75 -3.02
C ALA A 518 -22.90 9.63 -2.02
N VAL A 519 -23.28 10.84 -2.44
CA VAL A 519 -24.10 11.77 -1.65
C VAL A 519 -25.46 11.16 -1.31
N GLN A 520 -26.15 10.55 -2.29
CA GLN A 520 -27.42 9.86 -2.04
C GLN A 520 -27.23 8.73 -1.02
N GLY A 521 -26.18 7.90 -1.18
CA GLY A 521 -25.90 6.83 -0.23
C GLY A 521 -25.58 7.34 1.19
N MET A 522 -25.01 8.54 1.34
CA MET A 522 -24.85 9.20 2.64
C MET A 522 -26.20 9.63 3.22
N MET A 523 -27.07 10.25 2.41
CA MET A 523 -28.41 10.65 2.84
C MET A 523 -29.31 9.47 3.21
N ASP A 524 -29.24 8.36 2.46
CA ASP A 524 -29.96 7.12 2.78
C ASP A 524 -29.52 6.58 4.14
N PHE A 525 -28.21 6.64 4.41
CA PHE A 525 -27.65 6.27 5.71
C PHE A 525 -28.11 7.19 6.83
N ASP A 526 -28.07 8.51 6.61
CA ASP A 526 -28.54 9.50 7.58
C ASP A 526 -30.00 9.25 7.97
N TYR A 527 -30.84 8.95 6.96
CA TYR A 527 -32.25 8.64 7.14
C TYR A 527 -32.47 7.41 8.02
N VAL A 528 -31.82 6.28 7.72
CA VAL A 528 -31.98 5.06 8.54
C VAL A 528 -31.29 5.14 9.90
N CYS A 529 -30.36 6.08 10.08
CA CYS A 529 -29.79 6.41 11.39
C CYS A 529 -30.70 7.34 12.22
N SER A 530 -31.85 7.75 11.68
CA SER A 530 -32.76 8.70 12.28
C SER A 530 -32.07 10.03 12.65
N ARG A 531 -31.24 10.55 11.75
CA ARG A 531 -30.69 11.90 11.90
C ARG A 531 -31.76 12.94 11.60
N GLU A 532 -31.71 14.05 12.32
CA GLU A 532 -32.63 15.17 12.12
C GLU A 532 -32.34 15.92 10.82
N GLU A 533 -31.07 15.99 10.42
CA GLU A 533 -30.66 16.69 9.22
C GLU A 533 -29.66 15.87 8.38
N PRO A 534 -29.62 16.09 7.05
CA PRO A 534 -28.64 15.47 6.17
C PRO A 534 -27.19 15.80 6.55
N SER A 535 -26.29 14.85 6.32
CA SER A 535 -24.83 14.98 6.47
C SER A 535 -24.18 15.91 5.45
N VAL A 536 -24.76 16.06 4.27
CA VAL A 536 -24.17 16.83 3.15
C VAL A 536 -24.88 18.17 3.04
N ALA A 537 -24.13 19.25 3.23
CA ALA A 537 -24.63 20.62 3.13
C ALA A 537 -24.50 21.18 1.71
N ALA A 538 -23.38 20.89 1.02
CA ALA A 538 -23.11 21.41 -0.33
C ALA A 538 -22.04 20.59 -1.09
N MET A 539 -21.89 20.86 -2.39
CA MET A 539 -20.94 20.17 -3.28
C MET A 539 -19.86 21.07 -3.95
N ASN A 540 -19.92 22.39 -3.75
CA ASN A 540 -18.99 23.35 -4.38
C ASN A 540 -18.19 24.13 -3.33
N MET A 541 -16.86 24.20 -3.41
CA MET A 541 -16.03 24.66 -2.28
C MET A 541 -16.18 26.16 -1.95
N SER A 542 -15.88 27.07 -2.88
CA SER A 542 -15.66 28.50 -2.58
C SER A 542 -16.89 29.22 -1.99
N ASP A 543 -18.06 29.04 -2.61
CA ASP A 543 -19.30 29.63 -2.11
C ASP A 543 -19.90 28.86 -0.94
N ALA A 544 -19.69 27.53 -0.86
CA ALA A 544 -20.27 26.75 0.23
C ALA A 544 -19.59 27.01 1.57
N MET A 545 -18.27 27.20 1.60
CA MET A 545 -17.56 27.51 2.85
C MET A 545 -18.12 28.76 3.52
N LYS A 546 -18.47 29.79 2.74
CA LYS A 546 -19.08 31.02 3.26
C LYS A 546 -20.54 30.85 3.68
N LYS A 547 -21.32 30.08 2.93
CA LYS A 547 -22.77 29.90 3.17
C LYS A 547 -23.06 28.88 4.27
N HIS A 548 -22.12 27.98 4.56
CA HIS A 548 -22.26 26.90 5.52
C HIS A 548 -21.11 26.94 6.54
N PRO A 549 -21.11 27.92 7.47
CA PRO A 549 -20.08 28.04 8.51
C PRO A 549 -20.11 26.89 9.54
N ASP A 550 -21.19 26.11 9.57
CA ASP A 550 -21.42 24.93 10.39
C ASP A 550 -20.74 23.66 9.87
N VAL A 551 -20.22 23.68 8.64
CA VAL A 551 -19.51 22.54 8.04
C VAL A 551 -18.11 22.39 8.64
N ASP A 552 -17.84 21.19 9.17
CA ASP A 552 -16.59 20.79 9.80
C ASP A 552 -15.82 19.70 9.03
N VAL A 553 -16.44 19.09 8.01
CA VAL A 553 -15.86 17.99 7.21
C VAL A 553 -15.84 18.32 5.72
N LEU A 554 -14.75 18.00 5.03
CA LEU A 554 -14.70 17.95 3.57
C LEU A 554 -14.39 16.54 3.08
N ILE A 555 -15.19 16.04 2.14
CA ILE A 555 -14.93 14.77 1.45
C ILE A 555 -14.50 15.08 0.02
N SER A 556 -13.23 14.85 -0.29
CA SER A 556 -12.64 15.12 -1.60
C SER A 556 -12.66 13.87 -2.49
N PHE A 557 -13.51 13.89 -3.51
CA PHE A 557 -13.51 12.94 -4.62
C PHE A 557 -12.72 13.47 -5.81
N ALA A 558 -11.69 14.27 -5.53
CA ALA A 558 -10.82 14.78 -6.57
C ALA A 558 -10.12 13.67 -7.34
N SER A 559 -9.80 13.94 -8.61
CA SER A 559 -8.86 13.08 -9.32
C SER A 559 -7.47 13.20 -8.69
N LEU A 560 -6.60 12.19 -8.89
CA LEU A 560 -5.22 12.23 -8.41
C LEU A 560 -4.47 13.51 -8.83
N ARG A 561 -4.82 14.08 -9.98
CA ARG A 561 -4.19 15.29 -10.55
C ARG A 561 -4.59 16.57 -9.83
N SER A 562 -5.79 16.61 -9.25
CA SER A 562 -6.38 17.81 -8.62
C SER A 562 -6.54 17.70 -7.11
N ALA A 563 -6.32 16.51 -6.54
CA ALA A 563 -6.49 16.24 -5.11
C ALA A 563 -5.52 17.03 -4.24
N TYR A 564 -4.29 17.25 -4.70
CA TYR A 564 -3.30 18.05 -3.99
C TYR A 564 -3.78 19.51 -3.82
N ASP A 565 -4.02 20.21 -4.93
CA ASP A 565 -4.37 21.64 -4.89
C ASP A 565 -5.69 21.89 -4.14
N SER A 566 -6.73 21.08 -4.41
CA SER A 566 -8.03 21.21 -3.71
C SER A 566 -7.92 20.97 -2.21
N THR A 567 -7.04 20.07 -1.76
CA THR A 567 -6.80 19.85 -0.33
C THR A 567 -6.05 21.03 0.29
N MET A 568 -5.02 21.55 -0.39
CA MET A 568 -4.26 22.70 0.08
C MET A 568 -5.12 23.98 0.16
N GLU A 569 -6.06 24.15 -0.77
CA GLU A 569 -7.09 25.19 -0.73
C GLU A 569 -8.03 24.99 0.47
N THR A 570 -8.59 23.79 0.64
CA THR A 570 -9.48 23.46 1.76
C THR A 570 -8.84 23.76 3.10
N LEU A 571 -7.56 23.44 3.26
CA LEU A 571 -6.82 23.69 4.49
C LEU A 571 -6.79 25.19 4.85
N GLN A 572 -6.99 26.13 3.92
CA GLN A 572 -7.09 27.57 4.24
C GLN A 572 -8.36 27.95 4.99
N HIS A 573 -9.35 27.05 5.08
CA HIS A 573 -10.62 27.28 5.78
C HIS A 573 -10.58 26.67 7.19
N PRO A 574 -10.43 27.48 8.26
CA PRO A 574 -10.25 26.97 9.62
C PRO A 574 -11.49 26.26 10.19
N GLN A 575 -12.67 26.42 9.59
CA GLN A 575 -13.87 25.68 9.97
C GLN A 575 -13.74 24.16 9.71
N ILE A 576 -12.93 23.76 8.72
CA ILE A 576 -12.76 22.36 8.35
C ILE A 576 -11.76 21.69 9.30
N GLN A 577 -12.23 20.69 10.04
CA GLN A 577 -11.45 19.95 11.03
C GLN A 577 -11.05 18.56 10.53
N THR A 578 -11.79 18.00 9.57
CA THR A 578 -11.48 16.69 8.97
C THR A 578 -11.62 16.74 7.46
N ILE A 579 -10.62 16.21 6.75
CA ILE A 579 -10.66 16.04 5.29
C ILE A 579 -10.48 14.56 4.96
N ALA A 580 -11.40 14.00 4.18
CA ALA A 580 -11.24 12.67 3.60
C ALA A 580 -10.80 12.77 2.15
N ILE A 581 -9.64 12.20 1.80
CA ILE A 581 -9.07 12.24 0.45
C ILE A 581 -9.27 10.86 -0.19
N ILE A 582 -10.19 10.77 -1.16
CA ILE A 582 -10.56 9.47 -1.74
C ILE A 582 -9.56 9.01 -2.81
N ALA A 583 -8.95 9.95 -3.53
CA ALA A 583 -8.07 9.69 -4.67
C ALA A 583 -6.91 8.76 -4.32
N GLU A 584 -6.67 7.77 -5.17
CA GLU A 584 -5.49 6.90 -5.16
C GLU A 584 -4.49 7.39 -6.22
N GLY A 585 -3.18 7.21 -5.96
CA GLY A 585 -2.13 7.61 -6.91
C GLY A 585 -1.73 9.09 -6.83
N ILE A 586 -1.85 9.72 -5.65
CA ILE A 586 -1.23 11.01 -5.40
C ILE A 586 0.26 10.78 -5.10
N PRO A 587 1.18 11.54 -5.72
CA PRO A 587 2.62 11.43 -5.43
C PRO A 587 2.94 11.54 -3.94
N GLU A 588 3.81 10.67 -3.45
CA GLU A 588 4.25 10.59 -2.06
C GLU A 588 4.75 11.94 -1.56
N ALA A 589 5.52 12.67 -2.39
CA ALA A 589 6.02 13.99 -2.08
C ALA A 589 4.90 15.03 -1.87
N HIS A 590 3.83 14.98 -2.66
CA HIS A 590 2.67 15.86 -2.49
C HIS A 590 1.90 15.52 -1.20
N THR A 591 1.71 14.23 -0.92
CA THR A 591 1.03 13.78 0.31
C THR A 591 1.79 14.21 1.56
N ARG A 592 3.14 14.20 1.56
CA ARG A 592 3.96 14.73 2.67
C ARG A 592 3.71 16.22 2.93
N LYS A 593 3.53 17.04 1.88
CA LYS A 593 3.20 18.47 2.00
C LYS A 593 1.81 18.68 2.59
N ILE A 594 0.83 17.87 2.16
CA ILE A 594 -0.53 17.87 2.76
C ILE A 594 -0.44 17.56 4.25
N ILE A 595 0.31 16.53 4.64
CA ILE A 595 0.49 16.15 6.05
C ILE A 595 1.09 17.31 6.85
N LYS A 596 2.20 17.90 6.37
CA LYS A 596 2.85 19.04 7.05
C LYS A 596 1.88 20.21 7.24
N ALA A 597 1.11 20.55 6.21
CA ALA A 597 0.14 21.64 6.28
C ALA A 597 -1.03 21.33 7.22
N ALA A 598 -1.52 20.08 7.22
CA ALA A 598 -2.59 19.62 8.11
C ALA A 598 -2.14 19.59 9.58
N ASP A 599 -0.93 19.11 9.86
CA ASP A 599 -0.32 19.10 11.19
C ASP A 599 -0.20 20.52 11.77
N LYS A 600 0.26 21.47 10.95
CA LYS A 600 0.36 22.89 11.36
C LYS A 600 -1.01 23.48 11.71
N LYS A 601 -2.08 23.01 11.08
CA LYS A 601 -3.44 23.53 11.24
C LYS A 601 -4.30 22.71 12.19
N GLY A 602 -3.80 21.58 12.72
CA GLY A 602 -4.57 20.67 13.58
C GLY A 602 -5.69 19.92 12.85
N VAL A 603 -5.66 19.85 11.51
CA VAL A 603 -6.69 19.19 10.69
C VAL A 603 -6.39 17.70 10.58
N THR A 604 -7.42 16.86 10.73
CA THR A 604 -7.29 15.42 10.53
C THR A 604 -7.50 15.05 9.07
N ILE A 605 -6.54 14.33 8.49
CA ILE A 605 -6.64 13.83 7.10
C ILE A 605 -6.87 12.32 7.13
N ILE A 606 -7.97 11.83 6.56
CA ILE A 606 -8.23 10.40 6.34
C ILE A 606 -7.96 10.09 4.86
N GLY A 607 -7.01 9.21 4.57
CA GLY A 607 -6.49 8.99 3.21
C GLY A 607 -5.13 9.63 2.99
N PRO A 608 -4.61 9.71 1.75
CA PRO A 608 -5.30 9.37 0.50
C PRO A 608 -5.49 7.87 0.26
N ALA A 609 -6.01 7.50 -0.91
CA ALA A 609 -6.28 6.12 -1.32
C ALA A 609 -7.16 5.37 -0.32
N THR A 610 -8.27 5.99 0.10
CA THR A 610 -9.23 5.40 1.03
C THR A 610 -10.67 5.52 0.54
N VAL A 611 -11.53 4.61 1.01
CA VAL A 611 -12.99 4.80 0.93
C VAL A 611 -13.50 5.77 2.01
N GLY A 612 -12.71 6.00 3.06
CA GLY A 612 -13.01 6.86 4.19
C GLY A 612 -13.23 6.10 5.49
N GLY A 613 -14.46 6.09 5.99
CA GLY A 613 -14.82 5.58 7.31
C GLY A 613 -16.30 5.71 7.61
N ILE A 614 -16.75 5.07 8.69
CA ILE A 614 -18.15 5.04 9.12
C ILE A 614 -18.25 5.10 10.64
N LYS A 615 -19.17 5.91 11.14
CA LYS A 615 -19.58 5.98 12.54
C LYS A 615 -21.09 5.69 12.61
N PRO A 616 -21.48 4.43 12.87
CA PRO A 616 -22.87 4.01 12.93
C PRO A 616 -23.77 4.92 13.77
N GLY A 617 -24.92 5.31 13.22
CA GLY A 617 -25.86 6.23 13.86
C GLY A 617 -25.47 7.71 13.79
N CYS A 618 -24.31 8.07 13.21
CA CYS A 618 -23.79 9.43 13.19
C CYS A 618 -23.46 9.93 11.78
N PHE A 619 -22.49 9.32 11.10
CA PHE A 619 -21.95 9.82 9.83
C PHE A 619 -21.20 8.72 9.08
N LYS A 620 -21.23 8.75 7.74
CA LYS A 620 -20.34 7.92 6.91
C LYS A 620 -19.70 8.74 5.81
N ILE A 621 -18.45 8.44 5.48
CA ILE A 621 -17.72 9.10 4.41
C ILE A 621 -18.06 8.43 3.08
N GLY A 622 -18.71 9.17 2.19
CA GLY A 622 -18.90 8.79 0.80
C GLY A 622 -19.50 7.39 0.63
N ASN A 623 -18.80 6.53 -0.10
CA ASN A 623 -19.27 5.18 -0.42
C ASN A 623 -19.05 4.13 0.68
N THR A 624 -18.47 4.49 1.83
CA THR A 624 -18.19 3.54 2.92
C THR A 624 -19.46 2.79 3.33
N GLY A 625 -19.36 1.48 3.55
CA GLY A 625 -20.48 0.61 3.93
C GLY A 625 -21.41 0.23 2.77
N GLY A 626 -21.22 0.80 1.59
CA GLY A 626 -21.96 0.49 0.37
C GLY A 626 -23.44 0.83 0.40
N MET A 627 -24.24 -0.03 -0.24
CA MET A 627 -25.68 0.15 -0.41
C MET A 627 -26.44 -0.15 0.90
N LEU A 628 -27.70 0.29 0.95
CA LEU A 628 -28.53 0.20 2.14
C LEU A 628 -28.75 -1.23 2.63
N ASP A 629 -28.77 -2.21 1.73
CA ASP A 629 -28.84 -3.64 2.06
C ASP A 629 -27.70 -4.06 2.98
N ASN A 630 -26.46 -3.64 2.70
CA ASN A 630 -25.31 -3.94 3.54
C ASN A 630 -25.30 -3.12 4.85
N ILE A 631 -25.75 -1.85 4.81
CA ILE A 631 -25.93 -1.03 6.03
C ILE A 631 -26.87 -1.74 7.01
N LEU A 632 -27.97 -2.30 6.53
CA LEU A 632 -28.92 -3.04 7.35
C LEU A 632 -28.36 -4.40 7.78
N ALA A 633 -27.80 -5.18 6.85
CA ALA A 633 -27.25 -6.51 7.13
C ALA A 633 -26.12 -6.47 8.18
N SER A 634 -25.23 -5.48 8.09
CA SER A 634 -24.14 -5.25 9.03
C SER A 634 -24.54 -4.38 10.23
N LYS A 635 -25.83 -4.03 10.35
CA LYS A 635 -26.40 -3.25 11.46
C LYS A 635 -25.67 -1.92 11.71
N LEU A 636 -25.27 -1.23 10.65
CA LEU A 636 -24.47 0.00 10.69
C LEU A 636 -25.31 1.26 10.96
N TYR A 637 -26.62 1.14 11.09
CA TYR A 637 -27.52 2.27 11.39
C TYR A 637 -27.53 2.69 12.88
N ARG A 638 -26.87 1.93 13.76
CA ARG A 638 -26.76 2.21 15.20
C ARG A 638 -25.40 1.79 15.79
N PRO A 639 -24.88 2.49 16.81
CA PRO A 639 -23.59 2.17 17.39
C PRO A 639 -23.60 0.84 18.15
N GLY A 640 -22.53 0.07 18.00
CA GLY A 640 -22.13 -0.98 18.95
C GLY A 640 -20.98 -0.48 19.84
N SER A 641 -20.07 -1.37 20.26
CA SER A 641 -18.97 -1.05 21.18
C SER A 641 -17.57 -1.24 20.61
N VAL A 642 -17.45 -1.71 19.36
CA VAL A 642 -16.17 -2.06 18.72
C VAL A 642 -15.70 -0.97 17.77
N ALA A 643 -14.55 -0.37 18.03
CA ALA A 643 -13.92 0.52 17.06
C ALA A 643 -12.86 -0.23 16.26
N TYR A 644 -12.67 0.11 14.99
CA TYR A 644 -11.61 -0.48 14.19
C TYR A 644 -10.85 0.53 13.33
N VAL A 645 -9.62 0.18 12.98
CA VAL A 645 -8.80 0.88 11.99
C VAL A 645 -8.10 -0.10 11.07
N SER A 646 -8.07 0.19 9.77
CA SER A 646 -7.47 -0.65 8.73
C SER A 646 -6.81 0.23 7.66
N ARG A 647 -5.92 -0.31 6.82
CA ARG A 647 -5.49 0.39 5.59
C ARG A 647 -6.50 0.24 4.45
N SER A 648 -6.97 -0.98 4.22
CA SER A 648 -7.82 -1.32 3.06
C SER A 648 -9.30 -0.96 3.27
N GLY A 649 -9.88 -0.19 2.34
CA GLY A 649 -11.30 0.12 2.33
C GLY A 649 -12.19 -1.10 2.09
N GLY A 650 -11.77 -2.04 1.25
CA GLY A 650 -12.52 -3.29 1.04
C GLY A 650 -12.55 -4.17 2.29
N MET A 651 -11.42 -4.30 2.99
CA MET A 651 -11.35 -5.07 4.23
C MET A 651 -12.08 -4.39 5.38
N SER A 652 -12.17 -3.06 5.40
CA SER A 652 -12.97 -2.33 6.39
C SER A 652 -14.44 -2.77 6.35
N ASN A 653 -14.98 -3.05 5.17
CA ASN A 653 -16.35 -3.54 5.05
C ASN A 653 -16.49 -5.04 5.36
N GLU A 654 -15.44 -5.83 5.20
CA GLU A 654 -15.40 -7.18 5.74
C GLU A 654 -15.36 -7.17 7.28
N LEU A 655 -14.64 -6.21 7.89
CA LEU A 655 -14.67 -5.99 9.34
C LEU A 655 -16.06 -5.59 9.81
N ASN A 656 -16.79 -4.71 9.09
CA ASN A 656 -18.20 -4.41 9.40
C ASN A 656 -19.04 -5.70 9.50
N ASN A 657 -18.93 -6.59 8.50
CA ASN A 657 -19.63 -7.86 8.46
C ASN A 657 -19.23 -8.79 9.62
N ILE A 658 -17.93 -9.01 9.83
CA ILE A 658 -17.41 -9.91 10.88
C ILE A 658 -17.82 -9.41 12.27
N ILE A 659 -17.63 -8.11 12.55
CA ILE A 659 -17.94 -7.49 13.83
C ILE A 659 -19.45 -7.57 14.09
N SER A 660 -20.28 -7.22 13.11
CA SER A 660 -21.75 -7.25 13.27
C SER A 660 -22.35 -8.63 13.60
N ARG A 661 -21.64 -9.70 13.22
CA ARG A 661 -22.02 -11.10 13.47
C ARG A 661 -21.51 -11.65 14.79
N THR A 662 -20.46 -11.05 15.35
CA THR A 662 -19.74 -11.59 16.51
C THR A 662 -19.80 -10.69 17.75
N THR A 663 -20.27 -9.45 17.60
CA THR A 663 -20.41 -8.47 18.69
C THR A 663 -21.75 -7.71 18.62
N ASP A 664 -21.92 -6.70 19.47
CA ASP A 664 -23.03 -5.74 19.43
C ASP A 664 -22.96 -4.79 18.21
N GLY A 665 -21.81 -4.73 17.52
CA GLY A 665 -21.61 -4.01 16.28
C GLY A 665 -20.47 -2.98 16.34
N VAL A 666 -20.33 -2.24 15.25
CA VAL A 666 -19.29 -1.21 15.08
C VAL A 666 -19.69 0.08 15.81
N PHE A 667 -18.75 0.67 16.53
CA PHE A 667 -18.87 2.02 17.10
C PHE A 667 -18.31 3.08 16.14
N GLU A 668 -17.10 2.87 15.64
CA GLU A 668 -16.44 3.74 14.65
C GLU A 668 -15.39 2.92 13.86
N GLY A 669 -15.39 3.04 12.54
CA GLY A 669 -14.49 2.33 11.64
C GLY A 669 -13.79 3.29 10.69
N VAL A 670 -12.46 3.23 10.61
CA VAL A 670 -11.67 4.06 9.70
C VAL A 670 -10.79 3.21 8.80
N ALA A 671 -10.77 3.51 7.51
CA ALA A 671 -9.74 3.07 6.59
C ALA A 671 -8.76 4.23 6.37
N ILE A 672 -7.51 4.11 6.84
CA ILE A 672 -6.51 5.20 6.75
C ILE A 672 -5.98 5.39 5.32
N GLY A 673 -6.17 4.38 4.47
CA GLY A 673 -5.75 4.41 3.07
C GLY A 673 -4.53 3.55 2.77
N GLY A 674 -4.24 3.43 1.48
CA GLY A 674 -3.22 2.55 0.94
C GLY A 674 -1.85 3.14 0.70
N ASP A 675 -1.74 4.47 0.75
CA ASP A 675 -0.51 5.18 0.43
C ASP A 675 0.57 4.96 1.49
N ARG A 676 1.83 5.18 1.08
CA ARG A 676 3.00 5.04 1.95
C ARG A 676 2.93 5.95 3.18
N TYR A 677 2.41 7.16 2.99
CA TYR A 677 2.27 8.17 4.03
C TYR A 677 0.79 8.54 4.17
N PRO A 678 -0.02 7.77 4.93
CA PRO A 678 -1.41 8.15 5.17
C PRO A 678 -1.46 9.42 6.02
N GLY A 679 -2.46 10.27 5.79
CA GLY A 679 -2.66 11.56 6.48
C GLY A 679 -2.76 11.41 8.00
N SER A 680 -3.44 10.36 8.43
CA SER A 680 -3.51 9.87 9.81
C SER A 680 -3.08 8.41 9.88
N VAL A 681 -2.39 8.04 10.94
CA VAL A 681 -1.81 6.70 11.09
C VAL A 681 -2.64 5.82 12.04
N PHE A 682 -2.31 4.53 12.17
CA PHE A 682 -3.05 3.64 13.07
C PHE A 682 -3.08 4.16 14.50
N THR A 683 -1.93 4.62 15.01
CA THR A 683 -1.83 5.10 16.40
C THR A 683 -2.75 6.30 16.64
N ASP A 684 -2.89 7.22 15.69
CA ASP A 684 -3.78 8.38 15.82
C ASP A 684 -5.22 7.93 16.15
N HIS A 685 -5.77 7.00 15.37
CA HIS A 685 -7.13 6.53 15.59
C HIS A 685 -7.27 5.64 16.82
N VAL A 686 -6.28 4.79 17.11
CA VAL A 686 -6.30 3.94 18.31
C VAL A 686 -6.28 4.78 19.58
N LEU A 687 -5.52 5.88 19.62
CA LEU A 687 -5.53 6.81 20.74
C LEU A 687 -6.89 7.52 20.88
N ARG A 688 -7.51 7.97 19.77
CA ARG A 688 -8.88 8.50 19.82
C ARG A 688 -9.87 7.47 20.38
N TYR A 689 -9.76 6.22 19.96
CA TYR A 689 -10.63 5.13 20.42
C TYR A 689 -10.41 4.80 21.90
N GLN A 690 -9.17 4.83 22.38
CA GLN A 690 -8.84 4.71 23.79
C GLN A 690 -9.55 5.80 24.60
N ASP A 691 -9.53 7.03 24.12
CA ASP A 691 -10.07 8.20 24.84
C ASP A 691 -11.59 8.38 24.63
N THR A 692 -12.24 7.51 23.85
CA THR A 692 -13.69 7.56 23.59
C THR A 692 -14.47 6.59 24.50
N PRO A 693 -15.28 7.06 25.47
CA PRO A 693 -15.92 6.18 26.46
C PRO A 693 -16.83 5.09 25.88
N GLY A 694 -17.47 5.35 24.74
CA GLY A 694 -18.34 4.38 24.06
C GLY A 694 -17.62 3.19 23.45
N VAL A 695 -16.32 3.31 23.17
CA VAL A 695 -15.50 2.20 22.66
C VAL A 695 -15.08 1.30 23.82
N LYS A 696 -15.35 0.00 23.70
CA LYS A 696 -14.99 -1.02 24.70
C LYS A 696 -13.90 -1.98 24.24
N MET A 697 -13.72 -2.14 22.93
CA MET A 697 -12.62 -2.90 22.34
C MET A 697 -12.20 -2.30 21.00
N ILE A 698 -10.95 -2.52 20.62
CA ILE A 698 -10.33 -1.95 19.43
C ILE A 698 -9.84 -3.09 18.54
N VAL A 699 -10.14 -3.01 17.24
CA VAL A 699 -9.64 -3.96 16.23
C VAL A 699 -8.71 -3.22 15.26
N VAL A 700 -7.51 -3.75 15.07
CA VAL A 700 -6.51 -3.20 14.15
C VAL A 700 -6.23 -4.24 13.07
N LEU A 701 -6.45 -3.88 11.81
CA LEU A 701 -6.04 -4.68 10.67
C LEU A 701 -4.82 -4.03 10.04
N GLY A 702 -3.65 -4.45 10.51
CA GLY A 702 -2.35 -4.02 10.04
C GLY A 702 -1.96 -4.71 8.73
N GLU A 703 -0.80 -4.33 8.21
CA GLU A 703 -0.30 -4.83 6.93
C GLU A 703 1.24 -4.84 6.92
N ILE A 704 1.82 -5.73 6.13
CA ILE A 704 3.27 -5.72 5.90
C ILE A 704 3.76 -4.35 5.40
N GLY A 705 4.92 -3.93 5.90
CA GLY A 705 5.60 -2.70 5.49
C GLY A 705 5.37 -1.52 6.44
N GLY A 706 6.48 -0.97 6.93
CA GLY A 706 6.50 0.07 7.96
C GLY A 706 6.62 -0.51 9.37
N THR A 707 6.56 0.37 10.38
CA THR A 707 6.74 0.04 11.79
C THR A 707 5.66 0.64 12.69
N GLU A 708 4.53 1.03 12.10
CA GLU A 708 3.47 1.76 12.79
C GLU A 708 2.80 0.94 13.90
N GLU A 709 2.59 -0.36 13.67
CA GLU A 709 1.98 -1.28 14.64
C GLU A 709 2.82 -1.45 15.92
N TYR A 710 4.15 -1.26 15.83
CA TYR A 710 5.01 -1.29 17.02
C TYR A 710 4.71 -0.14 17.97
N LYS A 711 4.27 1.02 17.48
CA LYS A 711 3.88 2.16 18.34
C LYS A 711 2.66 1.83 19.20
N ILE A 712 1.72 1.03 18.67
CA ILE A 712 0.59 0.50 19.44
C ILE A 712 1.11 -0.41 20.57
N GLY A 713 2.02 -1.33 20.24
CA GLY A 713 2.65 -2.21 21.23
C GLY A 713 3.38 -1.44 22.35
N GLN A 714 4.14 -0.41 21.98
CA GLN A 714 4.82 0.48 22.93
C GLN A 714 3.82 1.25 23.80
N ALA A 715 2.75 1.80 23.23
CA ALA A 715 1.72 2.51 23.97
C ALA A 715 0.94 1.61 24.94
N ILE A 716 0.76 0.32 24.61
CA ILE A 716 0.23 -0.68 25.55
C ILE A 716 1.21 -0.91 26.70
N GLN A 717 2.50 -1.11 26.41
CA GLN A 717 3.54 -1.30 27.44
C GLN A 717 3.65 -0.10 28.39
N GLN A 718 3.45 1.12 27.88
CA GLN A 718 3.46 2.37 28.65
C GLN A 718 2.15 2.62 29.41
N GLY A 719 1.13 1.79 29.26
CA GLY A 719 -0.18 1.99 29.88
C GLY A 719 -1.01 3.12 29.25
N ARG A 720 -0.59 3.68 28.11
CA ARG A 720 -1.36 4.70 27.37
C ARG A 720 -2.61 4.11 26.71
N ILE A 721 -2.53 2.86 26.26
CA ILE A 721 -3.67 2.08 25.74
C ILE A 721 -4.00 1.00 26.76
N THR A 722 -5.23 1.00 27.26
CA THR A 722 -5.68 0.06 28.31
C THR A 722 -6.89 -0.77 27.89
N LYS A 723 -7.60 -0.38 26.84
CA LYS A 723 -8.71 -1.17 26.27
C LYS A 723 -8.17 -2.42 25.57
N PRO A 724 -8.96 -3.52 25.50
CA PRO A 724 -8.61 -4.69 24.71
C PRO A 724 -8.37 -4.33 23.24
N VAL A 725 -7.21 -4.73 22.72
CA VAL A 725 -6.83 -4.57 21.31
C VAL A 725 -6.68 -5.94 20.65
N VAL A 726 -7.43 -6.17 19.57
CA VAL A 726 -7.25 -7.32 18.67
C VAL A 726 -6.52 -6.82 17.43
N CYS A 727 -5.38 -7.44 17.08
CA CYS A 727 -4.59 -7.04 15.93
C CYS A 727 -4.25 -8.24 15.04
N TRP A 728 -4.35 -8.06 13.72
CA TRP A 728 -3.85 -9.00 12.73
C TRP A 728 -3.15 -8.23 11.60
N CYS A 729 -1.87 -8.54 11.34
CA CYS A 729 -1.12 -7.96 10.23
C CYS A 729 -1.16 -8.91 9.03
N ILE A 730 -1.77 -8.47 7.92
CA ILE A 730 -1.83 -9.25 6.68
C ILE A 730 -0.50 -9.21 5.92
N GLY A 731 -0.32 -10.12 4.94
CA GLY A 731 0.87 -10.16 4.09
C GLY A 731 1.95 -11.16 4.52
N THR A 732 1.62 -12.10 5.41
CA THR A 732 2.55 -13.11 5.94
C THR A 732 3.21 -13.98 4.84
N CYS A 733 2.50 -14.22 3.73
CA CYS A 733 3.03 -15.00 2.60
C CYS A 733 4.18 -14.31 1.85
N ALA A 734 4.41 -13.00 2.03
CA ALA A 734 5.52 -12.30 1.37
C ALA A 734 6.87 -12.96 1.66
N THR A 735 7.06 -13.48 2.88
CA THR A 735 8.29 -14.17 3.30
C THR A 735 8.49 -15.55 2.65
N MET A 736 7.44 -16.12 2.07
CA MET A 736 7.47 -17.42 1.41
C MET A 736 7.92 -17.34 -0.05
N PHE A 737 7.91 -16.14 -0.66
CA PHE A 737 8.33 -15.95 -2.03
C PHE A 737 9.85 -15.82 -2.16
N SER A 738 10.39 -16.22 -3.31
CA SER A 738 11.82 -16.17 -3.63
C SER A 738 12.31 -14.76 -3.98
N SER A 739 11.41 -13.91 -4.49
CA SER A 739 11.66 -12.53 -4.88
C SER A 739 10.63 -11.61 -4.24
N GLU A 740 10.99 -10.33 -4.08
CA GLU A 740 10.07 -9.31 -3.56
C GLU A 740 8.79 -9.22 -4.41
N PHE A 741 7.66 -9.03 -3.73
CA PHE A 741 6.32 -9.05 -4.31
C PHE A 741 5.46 -7.94 -3.73
N CYS A 742 4.76 -7.20 -4.61
CA CYS A 742 3.71 -6.27 -4.20
C CYS A 742 2.42 -7.06 -3.94
N LEU A 743 1.93 -7.05 -2.69
CA LEU A 743 0.72 -7.78 -2.27
C LEU A 743 -0.60 -7.10 -2.68
N ARG A 744 -0.54 -5.90 -3.26
CA ARG A 744 -1.70 -5.09 -3.60
C ARG A 744 -1.87 -4.92 -5.09
#